data_AF-A0A4P2Q6L7-F1
#
_entry.id   AF-A0A4P2Q6L7-F1
#
_cell.length_a   1.000
_cell.length_b   1.000
_cell.length_c   1.000
_cell.angle_alpha   90.00
_cell.angle_beta   90.00
_cell.angle_gamma   90.00
#
_symmetry.space_group_name_H-M   'P 1'
#
loop_
_entity.id
_entity.type
_entity.pdbx_description
1 polymer ?
#
loop_
_entity_poly.entity_id
_entity_poly.type
_entity_poly.pdbx_seq_one_letter_code
_entity_poly.pdbx_strand_id
1 'polypeptide(L)'
;MTGRALSTWVDHLRDRLPIALGAVVLGVAARLATPAPPARTTDAIAGMLGDAIGGAVSPDDFVWEERGGFLHDALLGRRVLFLGAPDTGSAPDAGGAPDAGGAPEAGGAPAGRGAAELYRARVRLTRSGRPVSLDGVRNLTDTPLGDDRDLVALGRRVAVTTSADGVVQGITLLDLGGDADLRARPLGERLRAAAFGWLEAGAVSGVSRTEISFEKPPSTARLDLVEDALVMALGPDALPAALDASTGQLETGGDDPFGARAHRVPRRVPSFVELAERSAGRLLGPGAAAAVERLALAAGRMAGALRAEPDAPPANPGDPPAPEPVPPGLPSLWPPPPVAPAVEPPLPGEGVWSLLPSPPGQSPPGAGGDGARPPAGSAFATTFVRPDPEHPRRHVHLLAIDTRRIGVDLQAGFEAPRPTIGPRGTGTIPGRALPRIVGAIGLGARPAGSAPGGASAPGGAGALGMIVERRALVPPAEGAATLAVDRSGRPFFGAWPSRGGIPDSLWALWQGPALFDAGGGAALSPGDDDDLLVERAALCMTERGFVIHAWGEALDAASLGMALRRGGCAAGLSLGRAPSPLGVALVRPRDGGGLSAERLSPAMSLVPERLLSASPDAFIYLVSHGADPALPLPDGLSWTADGAAQPYPAWLPAVHSVDVVHLGARVRVFTFAPDRFVFRLRAGSREISPRKAPKLATEVSAEERERVLAAIGVGTGRRRRPHGLAVAGTVGLPFRGEGGLLVVRDGRVEIHAAGGVEIAPGMDATELPLTADDGTMRPAARKIGTMRRRGAACVLPDGTLVTATTTFDSDEATTEALLDLGCARVVALDRGAHRNAFVHRASGDPALEEAYGETALFAVGVAMPGRARRLKGGALP
;
A
#
# COMPACT_ATOMS: atom_id res chain seq x y z
N MET A 1 29.33 -2.17 -85.71
CA MET A 1 29.19 -1.72 -84.32
C MET A 1 29.26 -2.95 -83.42
N THR A 2 30.47 -3.42 -83.14
CA THR A 2 30.73 -4.60 -82.31
C THR A 2 32.10 -4.40 -81.68
N GLY A 3 32.17 -4.52 -80.36
CA GLY A 3 33.43 -4.59 -79.62
C GLY A 3 33.61 -3.47 -78.59
N ARG A 4 33.08 -3.67 -77.37
CA ARG A 4 33.68 -3.32 -76.08
C ARG A 4 32.69 -3.57 -74.94
N ALA A 5 32.88 -4.66 -74.18
CA ALA A 5 32.22 -4.84 -72.88
C ALA A 5 32.92 -5.83 -71.92
N LEU A 6 34.19 -6.20 -72.13
CA LEU A 6 34.88 -7.18 -71.25
C LEU A 6 36.12 -6.64 -70.51
N SER A 7 36.62 -5.44 -70.79
CA SER A 7 37.84 -4.93 -70.14
C SER A 7 37.60 -4.24 -68.79
N THR A 8 36.40 -3.69 -68.55
CA THR A 8 36.12 -2.91 -67.33
C THR A 8 35.96 -3.77 -66.07
N TRP A 9 35.53 -5.02 -66.21
CA TRP A 9 35.38 -5.94 -65.07
C TRP A 9 36.70 -6.51 -64.56
N VAL A 10 37.66 -6.77 -65.46
CA VAL A 10 38.96 -7.35 -65.11
C VAL A 10 39.85 -6.33 -64.40
N ASP A 11 39.82 -5.06 -64.84
CA ASP A 11 40.56 -3.98 -64.18
C ASP A 11 39.93 -3.63 -62.81
N HIS A 12 38.60 -3.67 -62.69
CA HIS A 12 37.92 -3.46 -61.39
C HIS A 12 38.23 -4.57 -60.36
N LEU A 13 38.44 -5.82 -60.83
CA LEU A 13 38.85 -6.93 -60.00
C LEU A 13 40.33 -6.85 -59.60
N ARG A 14 41.23 -6.39 -60.48
CA ARG A 14 42.67 -6.25 -60.17
C ARG A 14 42.96 -5.18 -59.12
N ASP A 15 42.30 -4.03 -59.19
CA ASP A 15 42.53 -2.93 -58.24
C ASP A 15 41.97 -3.22 -56.84
N ARG A 16 40.96 -4.09 -56.74
CA ARG A 16 40.37 -4.50 -55.44
C ARG A 16 40.91 -5.82 -54.91
N LEU A 17 41.66 -6.58 -55.71
CA LEU A 17 42.30 -7.82 -55.29
C LEU A 17 43.21 -7.64 -54.07
N PRO A 18 44.11 -6.63 -53.96
CA PRO A 18 44.95 -6.47 -52.77
C PRO A 18 44.16 -6.04 -51.53
N ILE A 19 43.05 -5.31 -51.69
CA ILE A 19 42.14 -4.95 -50.58
C ILE A 19 41.39 -6.20 -50.10
N ALA A 20 40.89 -7.01 -51.04
CA ALA A 20 40.23 -8.27 -50.73
C ALA A 20 41.19 -9.27 -50.08
N LEU A 21 42.42 -9.39 -50.59
CA LEU A 21 43.46 -10.24 -50.01
C LEU A 21 43.88 -9.73 -48.63
N GLY A 22 44.01 -8.41 -48.46
CA GLY A 22 44.29 -7.77 -47.18
C GLY A 22 43.19 -8.07 -46.15
N ALA A 23 41.92 -7.94 -46.53
CA ALA A 23 40.78 -8.28 -45.66
C ALA A 23 40.74 -9.78 -45.32
N VAL A 24 41.06 -10.66 -46.27
CA VAL A 24 41.16 -12.11 -46.03
C VAL A 24 42.31 -12.44 -45.08
N VAL A 25 43.50 -11.86 -45.28
CA VAL A 25 44.65 -12.05 -44.40
C VAL A 25 44.37 -11.52 -43.00
N LEU A 26 43.74 -10.35 -42.87
CA LEU A 26 43.34 -9.79 -41.58
C LEU A 26 42.28 -10.67 -40.89
N GLY A 27 41.31 -11.19 -41.65
CA GLY A 27 40.30 -12.13 -41.16
C GLY A 27 40.90 -13.47 -40.71
N VAL A 28 41.88 -14.00 -41.44
CA VAL A 28 42.60 -15.23 -41.09
C VAL A 28 43.49 -15.01 -39.87
N ALA A 29 44.23 -13.89 -39.80
CA ALA A 29 45.05 -13.54 -38.64
C ALA A 29 44.19 -13.34 -37.38
N ALA A 30 43.07 -12.62 -37.50
CA ALA A 30 42.11 -12.49 -36.40
C ALA A 30 41.54 -13.85 -35.97
N ARG A 31 41.23 -14.75 -36.92
CA ARG A 31 40.71 -16.08 -36.62
C ARG A 31 41.75 -16.99 -35.93
N LEU A 32 43.01 -16.91 -36.33
CA LEU A 32 44.10 -17.66 -35.70
C LEU A 32 44.45 -17.12 -34.30
N ALA A 33 44.16 -15.84 -34.03
CA ALA A 33 44.31 -15.23 -32.72
C ALA A 33 43.13 -15.51 -31.77
N THR A 34 41.97 -15.95 -32.27
CA THR A 34 40.84 -16.33 -31.40
C THR A 34 41.04 -17.73 -30.80
N PRO A 35 40.76 -17.93 -29.50
CA PRO A 35 40.84 -19.25 -28.87
C PRO A 35 39.95 -20.27 -29.58
N ALA A 36 40.32 -21.54 -29.51
CA ALA A 36 39.56 -22.62 -30.12
C ALA A 36 38.12 -22.62 -29.57
N PRO A 37 37.10 -22.80 -30.44
CA PRO A 37 35.71 -22.81 -30.00
C PRO A 37 35.50 -23.94 -28.99
N PRO A 38 34.73 -23.70 -27.91
CA PRO A 38 34.53 -24.67 -26.85
C PRO A 38 33.93 -25.99 -27.35
N ALA A 39 34.06 -27.02 -26.51
CA ALA A 39 33.56 -28.35 -26.80
C ALA A 39 32.05 -28.33 -27.07
N ARG A 40 31.56 -29.31 -27.85
CA ARG A 40 30.12 -29.49 -28.08
C ARG A 40 29.49 -30.27 -26.92
N THR A 41 29.65 -29.79 -25.70
CA THR A 41 29.04 -30.37 -24.50
C THR A 41 28.06 -29.37 -23.89
N THR A 42 27.05 -29.89 -23.20
CA THR A 42 26.10 -29.08 -22.42
C THR A 42 26.84 -28.23 -21.39
N ASP A 43 27.85 -28.80 -20.72
CA ASP A 43 28.69 -28.09 -19.74
C ASP A 43 29.47 -26.91 -20.35
N ALA A 44 29.97 -27.05 -21.58
CA ALA A 44 30.73 -25.99 -22.23
C ALA A 44 29.82 -24.84 -22.70
N ILE A 45 28.57 -25.15 -23.06
CA ILE A 45 27.56 -24.14 -23.38
C ILE A 45 27.10 -23.44 -22.10
N ALA A 46 26.82 -24.19 -21.04
CA ALA A 46 26.45 -23.65 -19.74
C ALA A 46 27.55 -22.75 -19.16
N GLY A 47 28.82 -23.18 -19.25
CA GLY A 47 29.97 -22.36 -18.88
C GLY A 47 30.05 -21.05 -19.69
N MET A 48 29.88 -21.11 -21.02
CA MET A 48 29.84 -19.90 -21.85
C MET A 48 28.68 -18.96 -21.49
N LEU A 49 27.50 -19.50 -21.16
CA LEU A 49 26.35 -18.72 -20.73
C LEU A 49 26.60 -18.07 -19.35
N GLY A 50 27.20 -18.83 -18.42
CA GLY A 50 27.61 -18.35 -17.09
C GLY A 50 28.64 -17.23 -17.16
N ASP A 51 29.71 -17.42 -17.93
CA ASP A 51 30.75 -16.40 -18.17
C ASP A 51 30.16 -15.10 -18.71
N ALA A 52 29.14 -15.19 -19.59
CA ALA A 52 28.52 -14.04 -20.21
C ALA A 52 27.65 -13.20 -19.26
N ILE A 53 27.18 -13.79 -18.16
CA ILE A 53 26.43 -13.09 -17.10
C ILE A 53 27.28 -12.79 -15.86
N GLY A 54 28.55 -13.23 -15.83
CA GLY A 54 29.39 -13.14 -14.63
C GLY A 54 28.84 -13.96 -13.48
N GLY A 55 28.45 -15.21 -13.77
CA GLY A 55 27.86 -16.11 -12.80
C GLY A 55 27.84 -17.53 -13.34
N ALA A 56 26.77 -18.27 -13.06
CA ALA A 56 26.70 -19.67 -13.45
C ALA A 56 25.33 -20.12 -13.94
N VAL A 57 25.36 -21.14 -14.80
CA VAL A 57 24.21 -21.77 -15.44
C VAL A 57 24.37 -23.27 -15.29
N SER A 58 23.30 -23.99 -14.89
CA SER A 58 23.32 -25.46 -14.86
C SER A 58 23.21 -26.04 -16.27
N PRO A 59 23.84 -27.19 -16.58
CA PRO A 59 23.67 -27.88 -17.85
C PRO A 59 22.21 -28.24 -18.18
N ASP A 60 21.34 -28.36 -17.18
CA ASP A 60 19.92 -28.68 -17.33
C ASP A 60 19.01 -27.44 -17.41
N ASP A 61 19.55 -26.24 -17.16
CA ASP A 61 18.78 -25.00 -17.00
C ASP A 61 18.76 -24.14 -18.27
N PHE A 62 18.88 -24.74 -19.46
CA PHE A 62 18.75 -24.00 -20.72
C PHE A 62 17.96 -24.75 -21.77
N VAL A 63 17.15 -23.99 -22.53
CA VAL A 63 16.31 -24.51 -23.60
C VAL A 63 16.55 -23.72 -24.88
N TRP A 64 16.65 -24.45 -26.00
CA TRP A 64 16.83 -23.85 -27.31
C TRP A 64 15.49 -23.49 -27.96
N GLU A 65 15.39 -22.30 -28.55
CA GLU A 65 14.26 -21.94 -29.41
C GLU A 65 14.24 -22.77 -30.72
N GLU A 66 13.11 -22.75 -31.43
CA GLU A 66 12.93 -23.42 -32.73
C GLU A 66 14.07 -23.10 -33.72
N ARG A 67 14.46 -24.09 -34.52
CA ARG A 67 15.55 -23.95 -35.49
C ARG A 67 15.11 -23.11 -36.69
N GLY A 68 15.85 -22.03 -36.99
CA GLY A 68 15.64 -21.21 -38.19
C GLY A 68 16.29 -21.78 -39.47
N GLY A 69 17.01 -22.91 -39.36
CA GLY A 69 17.77 -23.54 -40.44
C GLY A 69 19.28 -23.28 -40.34
N PHE A 70 20.10 -24.15 -40.95
CA PHE A 70 21.56 -24.14 -40.75
C PHE A 70 22.24 -22.81 -41.10
N LEU A 71 21.88 -22.19 -42.23
CA LEU A 71 22.48 -20.91 -42.65
C LEU A 71 22.14 -19.78 -41.67
N HIS A 72 20.92 -19.77 -41.15
CA HIS A 72 20.48 -18.81 -40.13
C HIS A 72 21.26 -19.00 -38.82
N ASP A 73 21.38 -20.25 -38.36
CA ASP A 73 22.05 -20.58 -37.09
C ASP A 73 23.58 -20.31 -37.14
N ALA A 74 24.21 -20.42 -38.31
CA ALA A 74 25.64 -20.14 -38.48
C ALA A 74 25.96 -18.63 -38.63
N LEU A 75 25.09 -17.89 -39.32
CA LEU A 75 25.31 -16.47 -39.62
C LEU A 75 24.76 -15.55 -38.54
N LEU A 76 23.49 -15.76 -38.18
CA LEU A 76 22.80 -14.92 -37.21
C LEU A 76 22.92 -15.51 -35.82
N GLY A 77 22.84 -16.84 -35.68
CA GLY A 77 22.87 -17.56 -34.41
C GLY A 77 21.50 -18.10 -34.00
N ARG A 78 21.51 -19.18 -33.22
CA ARG A 78 20.30 -19.77 -32.62
C ARG A 78 20.04 -19.14 -31.25
N ARG A 79 18.78 -18.86 -30.94
CA ARG A 79 18.41 -18.30 -29.64
C ARG A 79 18.31 -19.39 -28.58
N VAL A 80 18.73 -19.04 -27.37
CA VAL A 80 18.69 -19.89 -26.18
C VAL A 80 18.10 -19.09 -25.03
N LEU A 81 17.29 -19.76 -24.22
CA LEU A 81 16.79 -19.29 -22.94
C LEU A 81 17.49 -20.08 -21.84
N PHE A 82 17.83 -19.44 -20.74
CA PHE A 82 18.52 -20.13 -19.66
C PHE A 82 18.25 -19.46 -18.31
N LEU A 83 18.25 -20.25 -17.24
CA LEU A 83 18.29 -19.75 -15.88
C LEU A 83 19.76 -19.57 -15.47
N GLY A 84 20.10 -18.38 -14.99
CA GLY A 84 21.46 -18.05 -14.59
C GLY A 84 21.48 -17.34 -13.25
N ALA A 85 22.38 -17.77 -12.37
CA ALA A 85 22.62 -17.16 -11.07
C ALA A 85 23.87 -16.27 -11.16
N PRO A 86 23.72 -14.93 -11.19
CA PRO A 86 24.87 -14.01 -11.20
C PRO A 86 25.62 -14.06 -9.86
N ASP A 87 26.94 -13.83 -9.89
CA ASP A 87 27.73 -13.79 -8.66
C ASP A 87 27.44 -12.51 -7.88
N THR A 88 26.98 -12.65 -6.63
CA THR A 88 26.82 -11.52 -5.71
C THR A 88 28.17 -11.26 -5.06
N GLY A 89 29.04 -10.52 -5.75
CA GLY A 89 30.44 -10.29 -5.39
C GLY A 89 30.73 -10.30 -3.89
N SER A 90 31.22 -11.42 -3.38
CA SER A 90 31.82 -11.54 -2.05
C SER A 90 33.30 -11.26 -2.22
N ALA A 91 33.87 -10.37 -1.40
CA ALA A 91 35.31 -10.12 -1.40
C ALA A 91 36.08 -11.44 -1.22
N PRO A 92 37.27 -11.61 -1.83
CA PRO A 92 38.06 -12.81 -1.63
C PRO A 92 38.49 -12.90 -0.17
N ASP A 93 37.95 -13.88 0.55
CA ASP A 93 38.39 -14.24 1.89
C ASP A 93 39.89 -14.56 1.86
N ALA A 94 40.65 -13.75 2.58
CA ALA A 94 42.04 -14.05 2.88
C ALA A 94 42.10 -15.26 3.83
N GLY A 95 42.49 -16.43 3.29
CA GLY A 95 43.34 -17.38 4.02
C GLY A 95 42.69 -18.42 4.95
N GLY A 96 41.47 -18.90 4.69
CA GLY A 96 40.91 -20.07 5.39
C GLY A 96 41.17 -21.38 4.66
N ALA A 97 41.87 -22.33 5.28
CA ALA A 97 42.10 -23.68 4.75
C ALA A 97 40.77 -24.47 4.59
N PRO A 98 40.67 -25.42 3.65
CA PRO A 98 39.42 -26.15 3.39
C PRO A 98 39.21 -27.27 4.43
N ASP A 99 38.15 -27.16 5.23
CA ASP A 99 37.62 -28.28 5.99
C ASP A 99 36.77 -29.17 5.08
N ALA A 100 37.28 -30.37 4.80
CA ALA A 100 36.55 -31.43 4.11
C ALA A 100 35.67 -32.18 5.14
N GLY A 101 34.34 -32.17 4.96
CA GLY A 101 33.48 -33.05 5.77
C GLY A 101 31.96 -32.90 5.75
N GLY A 102 31.37 -31.90 5.07
CA GLY A 102 29.91 -31.72 5.06
C GLY A 102 29.23 -32.31 3.83
N ALA A 103 28.34 -33.29 4.01
CA ALA A 103 27.44 -33.76 2.96
C ALA A 103 26.46 -32.63 2.53
N PRO A 104 26.04 -32.57 1.26
CA PRO A 104 25.18 -31.49 0.77
C PRO A 104 23.76 -31.63 1.30
N GLU A 105 23.30 -30.63 2.05
CA GLU A 105 21.86 -30.43 2.28
C GLU A 105 21.20 -29.95 0.98
N ALA A 106 20.21 -30.70 0.51
CA ALA A 106 19.42 -30.36 -0.66
C ALA A 106 18.49 -29.18 -0.32
N GLY A 107 18.82 -27.98 -0.82
CA GLY A 107 17.88 -26.85 -0.86
C GLY A 107 18.46 -25.47 -0.59
N GLY A 108 19.69 -25.35 -0.08
CA GLY A 108 20.37 -24.06 0.11
C GLY A 108 21.27 -23.71 -1.07
N ALA A 109 21.10 -22.52 -1.65
CA ALA A 109 22.09 -21.99 -2.58
C ALA A 109 23.47 -21.93 -1.88
N PRO A 110 24.56 -22.39 -2.51
CA PRO A 110 25.89 -22.28 -1.93
C PRO A 110 26.21 -20.81 -1.62
N ALA A 111 26.81 -20.55 -0.46
CA ALA A 111 27.16 -19.21 -0.01
C ALA A 111 27.95 -18.44 -1.09
N GLY A 112 27.41 -17.30 -1.53
CA GLY A 112 28.03 -16.42 -2.54
C GLY A 112 27.35 -16.38 -3.92
N ARG A 113 26.35 -17.23 -4.19
CA ARG A 113 25.59 -17.21 -5.46
C ARG A 113 24.29 -16.39 -5.33
N GLY A 114 24.00 -15.55 -6.32
CA GLY A 114 22.71 -14.83 -6.42
C GLY A 114 21.53 -15.74 -6.74
N ALA A 115 20.31 -15.20 -6.65
CA ALA A 115 19.09 -15.88 -7.11
C ALA A 115 19.14 -16.09 -8.63
N ALA A 116 18.64 -17.22 -9.13
CA ALA A 116 18.59 -17.47 -10.56
C ALA A 116 17.57 -16.57 -11.24
N GLU A 117 17.89 -16.10 -12.45
CA GLU A 117 17.00 -15.29 -13.28
C GLU A 117 16.91 -15.85 -14.70
N LEU A 118 15.83 -15.57 -15.41
CA LEU A 118 15.63 -16.01 -16.79
C LEU A 118 16.30 -15.06 -17.79
N TYR A 119 17.27 -15.58 -18.53
CA TYR A 119 17.97 -14.89 -19.59
C TYR A 119 17.61 -15.40 -20.97
N ARG A 120 17.83 -14.54 -21.98
CA ARG A 120 17.79 -14.87 -23.40
C ARG A 120 19.06 -14.40 -24.07
N ALA A 121 19.67 -15.27 -24.87
CA ALA A 121 20.87 -14.94 -25.65
C ALA A 121 20.80 -15.53 -27.05
N ARG A 122 21.73 -15.11 -27.91
CA ARG A 122 21.94 -15.70 -29.22
C ARG A 122 23.32 -16.34 -29.29
N VAL A 123 23.34 -17.63 -29.61
CA VAL A 123 24.57 -18.42 -29.73
C VAL A 123 24.79 -18.79 -31.18
N ARG A 124 25.92 -18.39 -31.75
CA ARG A 124 26.32 -18.80 -33.09
C ARG A 124 26.92 -20.20 -33.04
N LEU A 125 26.41 -21.10 -33.88
CA LEU A 125 26.81 -22.50 -33.91
C LEU A 125 27.54 -22.84 -35.21
N THR A 126 28.59 -23.64 -35.12
CA THR A 126 29.21 -24.28 -36.30
C THR A 126 28.28 -25.35 -36.89
N ARG A 127 28.59 -25.86 -38.08
CA ARG A 127 27.88 -27.00 -38.70
C ARG A 127 27.88 -28.26 -37.83
N SER A 128 28.92 -28.46 -37.02
CA SER A 128 29.00 -29.57 -36.08
C SER A 128 28.32 -29.28 -34.74
N GLY A 129 27.70 -28.09 -34.56
CA GLY A 129 26.99 -27.69 -33.35
C GLY A 129 27.86 -27.08 -32.25
N ARG A 130 29.16 -26.80 -32.52
CA ARG A 130 30.03 -26.11 -31.54
C ARG A 130 29.66 -24.63 -31.44
N PRO A 131 29.55 -24.06 -30.22
CA PRO A 131 29.32 -22.63 -30.04
C PRO A 131 30.58 -21.82 -30.44
N VAL A 132 30.36 -20.68 -31.11
CA VAL A 132 31.41 -19.82 -31.67
C VAL A 132 31.45 -18.47 -30.98
N SER A 133 30.28 -17.85 -30.82
CA SER A 133 30.10 -16.59 -30.09
C SER A 133 28.74 -16.58 -29.44
N LEU A 134 28.64 -15.75 -28.40
CA LEU A 134 27.43 -15.48 -27.67
C LEU A 134 27.22 -13.96 -27.69
N ASP A 135 26.03 -13.56 -28.13
CA ASP A 135 25.69 -12.17 -28.37
C ASP A 135 24.30 -11.86 -27.80
N GLY A 136 24.08 -10.61 -27.41
CA GLY A 136 22.75 -10.11 -27.09
C GLY A 136 22.10 -10.74 -25.86
N VAL A 137 22.87 -11.00 -24.80
CA VAL A 137 22.33 -11.46 -23.51
C VAL A 137 21.37 -10.42 -22.95
N ARG A 138 20.17 -10.87 -22.56
CA ARG A 138 19.11 -10.06 -21.97
C ARG A 138 18.50 -10.80 -20.79
N ASN A 139 18.50 -10.17 -19.62
CA ASN A 139 17.67 -10.61 -18.50
C ASN A 139 16.20 -10.29 -18.84
N LEU A 140 15.35 -11.30 -18.81
CA LEU A 140 13.92 -11.17 -19.10
C LEU A 140 13.08 -10.99 -17.84
N THR A 141 13.46 -11.55 -16.70
CA THR A 141 12.67 -11.48 -15.45
C THR A 141 13.06 -10.30 -14.59
N ASP A 142 14.36 -10.03 -14.41
CA ASP A 142 14.91 -8.89 -13.64
C ASP A 142 14.40 -8.91 -12.18
N THR A 143 14.54 -10.06 -11.52
CA THR A 143 14.06 -10.37 -10.16
C THR A 143 15.23 -10.73 -9.24
N PRO A 144 16.09 -9.77 -8.86
CA PRO A 144 17.36 -10.07 -8.17
C PRO A 144 17.23 -10.72 -6.79
N LEU A 145 16.04 -10.68 -6.18
CA LEU A 145 15.75 -11.33 -4.90
C LEU A 145 14.79 -12.54 -5.04
N GLY A 146 14.30 -12.81 -6.25
CA GLY A 146 13.45 -13.95 -6.57
C GLY A 146 14.24 -15.00 -7.34
N ASP A 147 14.17 -16.25 -6.89
CA ASP A 147 14.85 -17.37 -7.51
C ASP A 147 13.94 -18.04 -8.55
N ASP A 148 14.24 -17.81 -9.82
CA ASP A 148 13.51 -18.35 -10.96
C ASP A 148 13.86 -19.84 -11.18
N ARG A 149 12.84 -20.69 -11.30
CA ARG A 149 12.96 -22.15 -11.41
C ARG A 149 11.96 -22.75 -12.41
N ASP A 150 12.08 -24.06 -12.63
CA ASP A 150 11.13 -24.86 -13.42
C ASP A 150 10.91 -24.31 -14.84
N LEU A 151 12.01 -23.94 -15.52
CA LEU A 151 11.96 -23.44 -16.90
C LEU A 151 11.37 -24.48 -17.84
N VAL A 152 10.20 -24.20 -18.39
CA VAL A 152 9.55 -25.00 -19.44
C VAL A 152 9.36 -24.15 -20.69
N ALA A 153 9.57 -24.75 -21.87
CA ALA A 153 9.36 -24.04 -23.14
C ALA A 153 8.79 -24.97 -24.21
N LEU A 154 7.79 -24.48 -24.95
CA LEU A 154 7.20 -25.14 -26.11
C LEU A 154 6.97 -24.12 -27.23
N GLY A 155 7.66 -24.31 -28.35
CA GLY A 155 7.59 -23.42 -29.52
C GLY A 155 7.99 -21.99 -29.18
N ARG A 156 7.01 -21.07 -29.22
CA ARG A 156 7.22 -19.64 -28.90
C ARG A 156 6.96 -19.28 -27.43
N ARG A 157 6.52 -20.24 -26.61
CA ARG A 157 6.07 -19.99 -25.24
C ARG A 157 7.04 -20.55 -24.22
N VAL A 158 7.17 -19.82 -23.13
CA VAL A 158 8.12 -20.11 -22.05
C VAL A 158 7.43 -19.83 -20.73
N ALA A 159 7.50 -20.72 -19.77
CA ALA A 159 7.03 -20.47 -18.42
C ALA A 159 8.12 -20.75 -17.39
N VAL A 160 8.08 -19.98 -16.28
CA VAL A 160 9.03 -20.04 -15.18
C VAL A 160 8.30 -19.76 -13.86
N THR A 161 8.70 -20.42 -12.79
CA THR A 161 8.25 -20.12 -11.41
C THR A 161 9.24 -19.14 -10.78
N THR A 162 8.77 -18.17 -10.00
CA THR A 162 9.66 -17.32 -9.19
C THR A 162 9.42 -17.63 -7.72
N SER A 163 10.47 -18.05 -7.00
CA SER A 163 10.40 -18.46 -5.60
C SER A 163 11.20 -17.55 -4.68
N ALA A 164 10.69 -17.31 -3.47
CA ALA A 164 11.41 -16.59 -2.42
C ALA A 164 10.87 -17.01 -1.05
N ASP A 165 11.73 -17.03 -0.03
CA ASP A 165 11.38 -17.44 1.34
C ASP A 165 10.70 -18.82 1.42
N GLY A 166 11.10 -19.75 0.56
CA GLY A 166 10.59 -21.14 0.55
C GLY A 166 9.19 -21.32 -0.04
N VAL A 167 8.62 -20.29 -0.69
CA VAL A 167 7.32 -20.37 -1.37
C VAL A 167 7.39 -19.82 -2.79
N VAL A 168 6.44 -20.22 -3.64
CA VAL A 168 6.30 -19.75 -5.03
C VAL A 168 5.52 -18.43 -5.03
N GLN A 169 6.22 -17.33 -5.32
CA GLN A 169 5.67 -15.98 -5.30
C GLN A 169 4.80 -15.69 -6.54
N GLY A 170 5.08 -16.37 -7.65
CA GLY A 170 4.28 -16.28 -8.87
C GLY A 170 4.80 -17.16 -9.99
N ILE A 171 4.04 -17.19 -11.08
CA ILE A 171 4.38 -17.93 -12.31
C ILE A 171 4.33 -16.94 -13.47
N THR A 172 5.35 -16.93 -14.31
CA THR A 172 5.44 -16.04 -15.47
C THR A 172 5.40 -16.84 -16.76
N LEU A 173 4.41 -16.58 -17.62
CA LEU A 173 4.29 -17.10 -18.98
C LEU A 173 4.68 -16.00 -19.98
N LEU A 174 5.65 -16.28 -20.84
CA LEU A 174 6.15 -15.40 -21.89
C LEU A 174 5.78 -15.95 -23.27
N ASP A 175 5.25 -15.11 -24.15
CA ASP A 175 5.12 -15.40 -25.59
C ASP A 175 6.14 -14.57 -26.37
N LEU A 176 7.12 -15.27 -26.95
CA LEU A 176 8.23 -14.72 -27.73
C LEU A 176 7.81 -14.25 -29.12
N GLY A 177 6.61 -14.59 -29.57
CA GLY A 177 5.98 -14.06 -30.78
C GLY A 177 5.61 -12.59 -30.66
N GLY A 178 5.57 -12.06 -29.43
CA GLY A 178 5.26 -10.68 -29.13
C GLY A 178 3.77 -10.37 -29.21
N ASP A 179 3.44 -9.09 -29.18
CA ASP A 179 2.05 -8.63 -29.10
C ASP A 179 1.41 -8.51 -30.50
N ALA A 180 0.33 -9.27 -30.73
CA ALA A 180 -0.39 -9.31 -32.00
C ALA A 180 -1.03 -7.94 -32.35
N ASP A 181 -1.36 -7.13 -31.33
CA ASP A 181 -2.07 -5.86 -31.47
C ASP A 181 -1.19 -4.73 -32.05
N LEU A 182 0.13 -4.94 -32.14
CA LEU A 182 1.06 -3.95 -32.69
C LEU A 182 0.79 -3.61 -34.15
N ARG A 183 0.17 -4.51 -34.93
CA ARG A 183 -0.12 -4.27 -36.36
C ARG A 183 -1.21 -3.23 -36.59
N ALA A 184 -2.11 -3.03 -35.61
CA ALA A 184 -3.20 -2.05 -35.68
C ALA A 184 -2.76 -0.61 -35.35
N ARG A 185 -1.51 -0.40 -34.91
CA ARG A 185 -0.98 0.89 -34.45
C ARG A 185 -0.43 1.76 -35.61
N PRO A 186 -0.36 3.09 -35.45
CA PRO A 186 0.31 3.98 -36.41
C PRO A 186 1.78 3.62 -36.64
N LEU A 187 2.31 3.93 -37.83
CA LEU A 187 3.69 3.56 -38.24
C LEU A 187 4.77 4.03 -37.23
N GLY A 188 4.66 5.26 -36.73
CA GLY A 188 5.62 5.81 -35.77
C GLY A 188 5.61 5.10 -34.40
N GLU A 189 4.44 4.65 -33.95
CA GLU A 189 4.33 3.83 -32.73
C GLU A 189 4.90 2.43 -32.95
N ARG A 190 4.66 1.85 -34.12
CA ARG A 190 5.21 0.54 -34.49
C ARG A 190 6.73 0.52 -34.50
N LEU A 191 7.36 1.55 -35.07
CA LEU A 191 8.82 1.68 -35.09
C LEU A 191 9.40 1.84 -33.67
N ARG A 192 8.77 2.66 -32.82
CA ARG A 192 9.18 2.80 -31.42
C ARG A 192 8.99 1.51 -30.63
N ALA A 193 7.86 0.84 -30.79
CA ALA A 193 7.60 -0.46 -30.16
C ALA A 193 8.60 -1.54 -30.61
N ALA A 194 9.01 -1.51 -31.89
CA ALA A 194 10.00 -2.42 -32.45
C ALA A 194 11.41 -2.15 -31.90
N ALA A 195 11.83 -0.88 -31.86
CA ALA A 195 13.09 -0.48 -31.25
C ALA A 195 13.13 -0.87 -29.77
N PHE A 196 12.05 -0.59 -29.05
CA PHE A 196 11.89 -0.94 -27.64
C PHE A 196 11.93 -2.45 -27.40
N GLY A 197 11.19 -3.25 -28.18
CA GLY A 197 11.22 -4.71 -28.08
C GLY A 197 12.59 -5.30 -28.39
N TRP A 198 13.32 -4.73 -29.35
CA TRP A 198 14.68 -5.13 -29.64
C TRP A 198 15.65 -4.81 -28.48
N LEU A 199 15.50 -3.63 -27.87
CA LEU A 199 16.29 -3.24 -26.71
C LEU A 199 16.03 -4.14 -25.50
N GLU A 200 14.78 -4.40 -25.13
CA GLU A 200 14.44 -5.18 -23.93
C GLU A 200 14.65 -6.68 -24.13
N ALA A 201 14.11 -7.27 -25.20
CA ALA A 201 14.02 -8.72 -25.36
C ALA A 201 14.75 -9.29 -26.59
N GLY A 202 15.46 -8.44 -27.36
CA GLY A 202 16.19 -8.87 -28.55
C GLY A 202 15.28 -9.28 -29.73
N ALA A 203 14.00 -8.89 -29.71
CA ALA A 203 13.01 -9.21 -30.73
C ALA A 203 12.19 -7.97 -31.10
N VAL A 204 12.04 -7.69 -32.40
CA VAL A 204 11.27 -6.53 -32.89
C VAL A 204 9.78 -6.62 -32.56
N SER A 205 9.24 -7.84 -32.45
CA SER A 205 7.88 -8.06 -31.95
C SER A 205 7.78 -7.90 -30.43
N GLY A 206 8.90 -7.85 -29.70
CA GLY A 206 8.99 -7.93 -28.25
C GLY A 206 8.53 -9.28 -27.70
N VAL A 207 8.20 -9.29 -26.41
CA VAL A 207 7.68 -10.45 -25.68
C VAL A 207 6.39 -9.99 -25.01
N SER A 208 5.31 -10.77 -25.13
CA SER A 208 4.12 -10.55 -24.31
C SER A 208 4.21 -11.41 -23.05
N ARG A 209 3.57 -10.96 -21.98
CA ARG A 209 3.72 -11.56 -20.66
C ARG A 209 2.36 -11.74 -19.99
N THR A 210 2.16 -12.91 -19.41
CA THR A 210 1.05 -13.22 -18.51
C THR A 210 1.64 -13.69 -17.19
N GLU A 211 1.23 -13.08 -16.09
CA GLU A 211 1.75 -13.41 -14.76
C GLU A 211 0.60 -13.90 -13.87
N ILE A 212 0.89 -14.93 -13.08
CA ILE A 212 0.00 -15.49 -12.07
C ILE A 212 0.53 -15.10 -10.70
N SER A 213 -0.30 -14.43 -9.92
CA SER A 213 -0.06 -14.08 -8.52
C SER A 213 -0.96 -14.89 -7.60
N PHE A 214 -0.50 -15.12 -6.37
CA PHE A 214 -1.24 -15.86 -5.35
C PHE A 214 -1.56 -14.95 -4.15
N GLU A 215 -2.78 -15.04 -3.62
CA GLU A 215 -3.13 -14.43 -2.33
C GLU A 215 -2.44 -15.19 -1.18
N LYS A 216 -2.41 -16.52 -1.29
CA LYS A 216 -1.65 -17.40 -0.40
C LYS A 216 -0.66 -18.22 -1.24
N PRO A 217 0.63 -17.81 -1.28
CA PRO A 217 1.66 -18.50 -2.06
C PRO A 217 1.74 -20.01 -1.74
N PRO A 218 1.72 -20.91 -2.75
CA PRO A 218 1.97 -22.33 -2.54
C PRO A 218 3.45 -22.59 -2.26
N SER A 219 3.77 -23.67 -1.53
CA SER A 219 5.16 -24.06 -1.27
C SER A 219 5.89 -24.61 -2.51
N THR A 220 5.14 -25.19 -3.46
CA THR A 220 5.67 -25.78 -4.69
C THR A 220 4.71 -25.53 -5.86
N ALA A 221 5.25 -25.42 -7.08
CA ALA A 221 4.47 -25.40 -8.31
C ALA A 221 5.21 -26.18 -9.39
N ARG A 222 4.54 -27.13 -10.06
CA ARG A 222 5.09 -27.83 -11.22
C ARG A 222 4.38 -27.33 -12.48
N LEU A 223 5.15 -27.08 -13.53
CA LEU A 223 4.67 -26.51 -14.78
C LEU A 223 4.80 -27.52 -15.92
N ASP A 224 3.83 -27.54 -16.81
CA ASP A 224 3.95 -28.19 -18.12
C ASP A 224 3.23 -27.36 -19.20
N LEU A 225 3.81 -27.30 -20.39
CA LEU A 225 3.24 -26.58 -21.53
C LEU A 225 2.67 -27.59 -22.52
N VAL A 226 1.35 -27.58 -22.69
CA VAL A 226 0.63 -28.49 -23.59
C VAL A 226 -0.18 -27.66 -24.58
N GLU A 227 0.20 -27.74 -25.86
CA GLU A 227 -0.45 -27.00 -26.96
C GLU A 227 -0.59 -25.49 -26.65
N ASP A 228 -1.83 -25.06 -26.37
CA ASP A 228 -2.23 -23.68 -26.07
C ASP A 228 -2.49 -23.40 -24.58
N ALA A 229 -2.11 -24.32 -23.69
CA ALA A 229 -2.29 -24.18 -22.25
C ALA A 229 -0.99 -24.38 -21.44
N LEU A 230 -0.89 -23.63 -20.34
CA LEU A 230 0.06 -23.88 -19.25
C LEU A 230 -0.70 -24.65 -18.15
N VAL A 231 -0.34 -25.92 -17.96
CA VAL A 231 -0.89 -26.78 -16.92
C VAL A 231 0.01 -26.73 -15.70
N MET A 232 -0.60 -26.62 -14.52
CA MET A 232 0.07 -26.40 -13.26
C MET A 232 -0.45 -27.38 -12.20
N ALA A 233 0.47 -27.84 -11.34
CA ALA A 233 0.14 -28.54 -10.11
C ALA A 233 0.67 -27.73 -8.92
N LEU A 234 -0.23 -27.21 -8.09
CA LEU A 234 0.06 -26.24 -7.04
C LEU A 234 0.03 -26.88 -5.64
N GLY A 235 1.04 -26.55 -4.84
CA GLY A 235 1.18 -27.01 -3.46
C GLY A 235 1.52 -28.51 -3.32
N PRO A 236 1.59 -29.01 -2.08
CA PRO A 236 1.93 -30.40 -1.80
C PRO A 236 0.88 -31.39 -2.30
N ASP A 237 -0.39 -30.97 -2.31
CA ASP A 237 -1.53 -31.77 -2.77
C ASP A 237 -1.67 -31.78 -4.30
N ALA A 238 -0.77 -31.09 -5.03
CA ALA A 238 -0.76 -31.02 -6.48
C ALA A 238 -2.10 -30.58 -7.09
N LEU A 239 -2.73 -29.55 -6.50
CA LEU A 239 -4.01 -29.03 -6.96
C LEU A 239 -3.90 -28.54 -8.41
N PRO A 240 -4.78 -28.99 -9.33
CA PRO A 240 -4.67 -28.68 -10.74
C PRO A 240 -5.11 -27.24 -11.02
N ALA A 241 -4.32 -26.52 -11.81
CA ALA A 241 -4.72 -25.27 -12.42
C ALA A 241 -4.24 -25.21 -13.87
N ALA A 242 -5.00 -24.54 -14.75
CA ALA A 242 -4.66 -24.40 -16.15
C ALA A 242 -4.85 -22.95 -16.61
N LEU A 243 -3.87 -22.41 -17.34
CA LEU A 243 -3.95 -21.10 -17.96
C LEU A 243 -3.99 -21.28 -19.48
N ASP A 244 -5.05 -20.82 -20.12
CA ASP A 244 -5.10 -20.69 -21.57
C ASP A 244 -4.16 -19.56 -22.00
N ALA A 245 -3.12 -19.89 -22.76
CA ALA A 245 -2.10 -18.94 -23.18
C ALA A 245 -2.63 -17.89 -24.17
N SER A 246 -3.70 -18.20 -24.92
CA SER A 246 -4.29 -17.33 -25.92
C SER A 246 -5.21 -16.28 -25.28
N THR A 247 -6.08 -16.71 -24.37
CA THR A 247 -7.06 -15.84 -23.69
C THR A 247 -6.52 -15.24 -22.40
N GLY A 248 -5.54 -15.89 -21.77
CA GLY A 248 -5.03 -15.54 -20.44
C GLY A 248 -6.00 -15.90 -19.31
N GLN A 249 -7.03 -16.73 -19.58
CA GLN A 249 -7.96 -17.18 -18.56
C GLN A 249 -7.39 -18.33 -17.73
N LEU A 250 -7.53 -18.22 -16.41
CA LEU A 250 -7.07 -19.19 -15.44
C LEU A 250 -8.25 -20.01 -14.91
N GLU A 251 -8.12 -21.32 -14.97
CA GLU A 251 -9.07 -22.29 -14.44
C GLU A 251 -8.41 -23.06 -13.29
N THR A 252 -9.03 -23.06 -12.10
CA THR A 252 -8.50 -23.68 -10.87
C THR A 252 -9.24 -24.97 -10.48
N GLY A 253 -10.01 -25.56 -11.38
CA GLY A 253 -10.73 -26.81 -11.09
C GLY A 253 -11.84 -26.72 -10.03
N GLY A 254 -12.19 -25.52 -9.55
CA GLY A 254 -13.28 -25.24 -8.63
C GLY A 254 -12.89 -25.04 -7.16
N ASP A 255 -11.70 -25.51 -6.76
CA ASP A 255 -11.11 -25.27 -5.43
C ASP A 255 -9.85 -24.42 -5.58
N ASP A 256 -9.83 -23.22 -5.00
CA ASP A 256 -8.71 -22.28 -5.10
C ASP A 256 -8.27 -21.79 -3.72
N PRO A 257 -7.59 -22.65 -2.93
CA PRO A 257 -7.09 -22.28 -1.61
C PRO A 257 -5.90 -21.30 -1.67
N PHE A 258 -5.33 -21.06 -2.85
CA PHE A 258 -4.18 -20.19 -3.07
C PHE A 258 -4.59 -18.79 -3.57
N GLY A 259 -5.84 -18.60 -3.98
CA GLY A 259 -6.35 -17.34 -4.54
C GLY A 259 -5.59 -16.95 -5.80
N ALA A 260 -5.39 -17.91 -6.71
CA ALA A 260 -4.59 -17.71 -7.92
C ALA A 260 -5.27 -16.75 -8.90
N ARG A 261 -4.53 -15.74 -9.36
CA ARG A 261 -5.03 -14.69 -10.27
C ARG A 261 -4.06 -14.52 -11.43
N ALA A 262 -4.52 -14.76 -12.65
CA ALA A 262 -3.75 -14.46 -13.86
C ALA A 262 -4.06 -13.05 -14.38
N HIS A 263 -3.04 -12.35 -14.85
CA HIS A 263 -3.21 -11.10 -15.56
C HIS A 263 -2.18 -10.97 -16.69
N ARG A 264 -2.63 -10.45 -17.83
CA ARG A 264 -1.75 -10.12 -18.96
C ARG A 264 -1.15 -8.74 -18.71
N VAL A 265 0.17 -8.66 -18.66
CA VAL A 265 0.90 -7.40 -18.42
C VAL A 265 0.76 -6.51 -19.65
N PRO A 266 0.14 -5.32 -19.54
CA PRO A 266 0.00 -4.42 -20.67
C PRO A 266 1.35 -3.96 -21.20
N ARG A 267 1.47 -3.84 -22.53
CA ARG A 267 2.71 -3.32 -23.15
C ARG A 267 2.55 -1.87 -23.57
N ARG A 268 3.23 -0.98 -22.85
CA ARG A 268 3.30 0.44 -23.21
C ARG A 268 4.39 0.70 -24.25
N VAL A 269 4.10 1.56 -25.23
CA VAL A 269 5.12 2.11 -26.13
C VAL A 269 5.75 3.34 -25.47
N PRO A 270 7.07 3.35 -25.20
CA PRO A 270 7.71 4.49 -24.56
C PRO A 270 7.70 5.72 -25.48
N SER A 271 7.81 6.89 -24.85
CA SER A 271 8.13 8.14 -25.54
C SER A 271 9.53 8.11 -26.14
N PHE A 272 9.83 9.03 -27.06
CA PHE A 272 11.18 9.15 -27.62
C PHE A 272 12.24 9.49 -26.56
N VAL A 273 11.87 10.32 -25.57
CA VAL A 273 12.77 10.68 -24.46
C VAL A 273 13.08 9.45 -23.62
N GLU A 274 12.06 8.71 -23.18
CA GLU A 274 12.25 7.47 -22.42
C GLU A 274 13.08 6.44 -23.19
N LEU A 275 12.87 6.33 -24.50
CA LEU A 275 13.65 5.42 -25.36
C LEU A 275 15.12 5.86 -25.47
N ALA A 276 15.37 7.16 -25.64
CA ALA A 276 16.71 7.72 -25.72
C ALA A 276 17.46 7.60 -24.39
N GLU A 277 16.78 7.88 -23.28
CA GLU A 277 17.29 7.72 -21.91
C GLU A 277 17.68 6.26 -21.64
N ARG A 278 16.78 5.30 -21.90
CA ARG A 278 17.08 3.86 -21.75
C ARG A 278 18.22 3.40 -22.66
N SER A 279 18.27 3.90 -23.90
CA SER A 279 19.34 3.56 -24.84
C SER A 279 20.69 4.10 -24.38
N ALA A 280 20.73 5.36 -23.94
CA ALA A 280 21.93 5.99 -23.41
C ALA A 280 22.40 5.30 -22.12
N GLY A 281 21.49 5.02 -21.19
CA GLY A 281 21.78 4.29 -19.96
C GLY A 281 22.39 2.91 -20.24
N ARG A 282 21.82 2.17 -21.20
CA ARG A 282 22.28 0.83 -21.57
C ARG A 282 23.62 0.82 -22.31
N LEU A 283 23.87 1.80 -23.19
CA LEU A 283 25.05 1.82 -24.06
C LEU A 283 26.23 2.58 -23.44
N LEU A 284 25.96 3.63 -22.68
CA LEU A 284 26.94 4.62 -22.21
C LEU A 284 26.94 4.78 -20.68
N GLY A 285 26.03 4.11 -19.98
CA GLY A 285 25.93 4.14 -18.52
C GLY A 285 25.00 5.23 -17.96
N PRO A 286 24.79 5.24 -16.63
CA PRO A 286 23.76 6.03 -15.95
C PRO A 286 23.95 7.55 -16.10
N GLY A 287 25.18 8.04 -16.16
CA GLY A 287 25.46 9.47 -16.33
C GLY A 287 24.96 10.02 -17.67
N ALA A 288 24.99 9.20 -18.74
CA ALA A 288 24.47 9.57 -20.05
C ALA A 288 22.94 9.63 -20.07
N ALA A 289 22.27 8.69 -19.38
CA ALA A 289 20.81 8.73 -19.20
C ALA A 289 20.39 10.01 -18.48
N ALA A 290 21.04 10.34 -17.35
CA ALA A 290 20.78 11.57 -16.60
C ALA A 290 21.05 12.84 -17.42
N ALA A 291 22.04 12.82 -18.33
CA ALA A 291 22.27 13.94 -19.24
C ALA A 291 21.15 14.11 -20.27
N VAL A 292 20.64 13.02 -20.84
CA VAL A 292 19.49 13.03 -21.77
C VAL A 292 18.23 13.54 -21.07
N GLU A 293 17.97 13.08 -19.84
CA GLU A 293 16.85 13.56 -19.03
C GLU A 293 16.95 15.07 -18.76
N ARG A 294 18.12 15.55 -18.30
CA ARG A 294 18.35 16.99 -18.06
C ARG A 294 18.14 17.83 -19.33
N LEU A 295 18.60 17.34 -20.48
CA LEU A 295 18.39 18.00 -21.76
C LEU A 295 16.90 18.04 -22.14
N ALA A 296 16.18 16.94 -21.95
CA ALA A 296 14.75 16.85 -22.21
C ALA A 296 13.94 17.79 -21.30
N LEU A 297 14.29 17.87 -20.01
CA LEU A 297 13.70 18.81 -19.06
C LEU A 297 13.98 20.27 -19.43
N ALA A 298 15.19 20.58 -19.90
CA ALA A 298 15.52 21.92 -20.38
C ALA A 298 14.75 22.30 -21.66
N ALA A 299 14.66 21.37 -22.63
CA ALA A 299 13.89 21.58 -23.86
C ALA A 299 12.39 21.71 -23.57
N GLY A 300 11.85 20.91 -22.64
CA GLY A 300 10.48 21.01 -22.15
C GLY A 300 10.19 22.38 -21.54
N ARG A 301 11.11 22.92 -20.72
CA ARG A 301 11.00 24.28 -20.17
C ARG A 301 10.98 25.35 -21.25
N MET A 302 11.85 25.28 -22.25
CA MET A 302 11.84 26.25 -23.36
C MET A 302 10.54 26.18 -24.18
N ALA A 303 10.04 24.97 -24.44
CA ALA A 303 8.78 24.77 -25.15
C ALA A 303 7.55 25.21 -24.32
N GLY A 304 7.59 25.03 -23.00
CA GLY A 304 6.57 25.50 -22.05
C GLY A 304 6.55 27.02 -21.92
N ALA A 305 7.72 27.66 -21.86
CA ALA A 305 7.86 29.12 -21.85
C ALA A 305 7.30 29.79 -23.12
N LEU A 306 7.30 29.07 -24.25
CA LEU A 306 6.67 29.51 -25.51
C LEU A 306 5.15 29.25 -25.56
N ARG A 307 4.60 28.44 -24.63
CA ARG A 307 3.19 28.02 -24.59
C ARG A 307 2.37 28.61 -23.45
N ALA A 308 2.99 29.13 -22.39
CA ALA A 308 2.28 29.48 -21.16
C ALA A 308 2.25 31.00 -20.90
N GLU A 309 1.04 31.57 -20.86
CA GLU A 309 0.71 32.46 -19.75
C GLU A 309 0.83 31.65 -18.45
N PRO A 310 1.43 32.20 -17.37
CA PRO A 310 1.52 31.49 -16.10
C PRO A 310 0.13 31.04 -15.63
N ASP A 311 0.05 29.82 -15.07
CA ASP A 311 -1.19 29.24 -14.53
C ASP A 311 -1.90 30.29 -13.68
N ALA A 312 -3.01 30.82 -14.20
CA ALA A 312 -3.73 31.88 -13.54
C ALA A 312 -4.32 31.29 -12.25
N PRO A 313 -4.25 32.01 -11.11
CA PRO A 313 -4.96 31.58 -9.93
C PRO A 313 -6.44 31.31 -10.30
N PRO A 314 -7.09 30.32 -9.67
CA PRO A 314 -8.46 29.95 -10.02
C PRO A 314 -9.35 31.21 -10.08
N ALA A 315 -10.02 31.41 -11.22
CA ALA A 315 -10.72 32.67 -11.56
C ALA A 315 -11.84 33.06 -10.57
N ASN A 316 -12.24 32.14 -9.70
CA ASN A 316 -13.07 32.40 -8.54
C ASN A 316 -12.64 31.44 -7.41
N PRO A 317 -12.02 31.93 -6.31
CA PRO A 317 -11.64 31.06 -5.20
C PRO A 317 -12.83 30.48 -4.44
N GLY A 318 -14.07 30.77 -4.83
CA GLY A 318 -15.26 30.42 -4.05
C GLY A 318 -15.28 31.16 -2.72
N ASP A 319 -16.45 31.23 -2.08
CA ASP A 319 -16.51 31.79 -0.74
C ASP A 319 -15.78 30.88 0.25
N PRO A 320 -15.07 31.44 1.25
CA PRO A 320 -14.48 30.64 2.30
C PRO A 320 -15.58 29.79 2.95
N PRO A 321 -15.40 28.47 3.05
CA PRO A 321 -16.40 27.59 3.62
C PRO A 321 -16.58 27.93 5.09
N ALA A 322 -17.83 27.95 5.53
CA ALA A 322 -18.11 27.98 6.97
C ALA A 322 -17.44 26.76 7.62
N PRO A 323 -16.67 26.94 8.70
CA PRO A 323 -16.09 25.83 9.44
C PRO A 323 -17.19 24.88 9.89
N GLU A 324 -16.85 23.60 10.04
CA GLU A 324 -17.78 22.60 10.56
C GLU A 324 -18.38 23.09 11.90
N PRO A 325 -19.72 23.15 12.03
CA PRO A 325 -20.35 23.62 13.26
C PRO A 325 -19.98 22.69 14.42
N VAL A 326 -19.45 23.26 15.49
CA VAL A 326 -18.99 22.55 16.69
C VAL A 326 -19.65 23.16 17.93
N PRO A 327 -19.85 22.38 19.02
CA PRO A 327 -20.33 22.90 20.28
C PRO A 327 -19.37 23.94 20.87
N PRO A 328 -19.85 24.81 21.76
CA PRO A 328 -19.00 25.66 22.58
C PRO A 328 -17.86 24.87 23.23
N GLY A 329 -16.64 25.41 23.19
CA GLY A 329 -15.46 24.80 23.81
C GLY A 329 -14.72 23.74 22.98
N LEU A 330 -15.25 23.31 21.81
CA LEU A 330 -14.54 22.40 20.91
C LEU A 330 -13.99 23.13 19.67
N PRO A 331 -12.77 22.82 19.21
CA PRO A 331 -12.24 23.41 17.98
C PRO A 331 -12.86 22.74 16.74
N SER A 332 -13.22 23.55 15.74
CA SER A 332 -13.49 23.02 14.40
C SER A 332 -12.18 22.52 13.79
N LEU A 333 -12.19 21.27 13.33
CA LEU A 333 -11.00 20.60 12.81
C LEU A 333 -10.96 20.60 11.27
N TRP A 334 -12.11 20.84 10.61
CA TRP A 334 -12.26 20.78 9.15
C TRP A 334 -13.06 21.97 8.60
N PRO A 335 -12.63 22.59 7.48
CA PRO A 335 -11.34 22.37 6.80
C PRO A 335 -10.14 22.73 7.68
N PRO A 336 -8.90 22.43 7.27
CA PRO A 336 -7.72 22.89 7.99
C PRO A 336 -7.74 24.43 8.16
N PRO A 337 -7.00 24.99 9.13
CA PRO A 337 -6.86 26.44 9.26
C PRO A 337 -6.35 27.07 7.94
N PRO A 338 -6.75 28.30 7.60
CA PRO A 338 -6.19 29.04 6.48
C PRO A 338 -4.66 29.10 6.55
N VAL A 339 -4.01 29.00 5.40
CA VAL A 339 -2.55 29.03 5.30
C VAL A 339 -2.08 30.48 5.20
N ALA A 340 -1.18 30.90 6.09
CA ALA A 340 -0.67 32.27 6.06
C ALA A 340 0.18 32.53 4.80
N PRO A 341 -0.14 33.57 3.99
CA PRO A 341 0.66 33.96 2.83
C PRO A 341 2.11 34.26 3.22
N ALA A 342 3.06 33.88 2.36
CA ALA A 342 4.47 34.27 2.53
C ALA A 342 4.80 35.58 1.83
N VAL A 343 4.00 35.95 0.82
CA VAL A 343 4.23 37.09 -0.07
C VAL A 343 3.06 38.06 0.08
N GLU A 344 3.38 39.32 0.34
CA GLU A 344 2.41 40.39 0.50
C GLU A 344 2.38 41.31 -0.74
N PRO A 345 1.18 41.78 -1.18
CA PRO A 345 -0.15 41.38 -0.70
C PRO A 345 -0.51 39.95 -1.17
N PRO A 346 -1.42 39.25 -0.46
CA PRO A 346 -1.93 37.95 -0.91
C PRO A 346 -2.68 38.07 -2.24
N LEU A 347 -2.58 37.04 -3.07
CA LEU A 347 -3.44 36.90 -4.22
C LEU A 347 -4.88 36.53 -3.79
N PRO A 348 -5.91 36.83 -4.59
CA PRO A 348 -7.27 36.42 -4.29
C PRO A 348 -7.38 34.91 -4.05
N GLY A 349 -7.86 34.51 -2.87
CA GLY A 349 -7.98 33.10 -2.46
C GLY A 349 -6.69 32.43 -2.01
N GLU A 350 -5.56 33.14 -1.99
CA GLU A 350 -4.29 32.59 -1.51
C GLU A 350 -4.41 32.19 -0.03
N GLY A 351 -4.11 30.92 0.27
CA GLY A 351 -4.20 30.37 1.62
C GLY A 351 -5.62 30.21 2.18
N VAL A 352 -6.66 30.60 1.44
CA VAL A 352 -8.06 30.39 1.81
C VAL A 352 -8.54 29.08 1.19
N TRP A 353 -9.08 28.19 2.02
CA TRP A 353 -9.59 26.89 1.57
C TRP A 353 -10.93 27.03 0.85
N SER A 354 -11.14 26.21 -0.18
CA SER A 354 -12.39 26.11 -0.94
C SER A 354 -12.82 24.64 -0.98
N LEU A 355 -14.07 24.34 -0.62
CA LEU A 355 -14.56 22.96 -0.63
C LEU A 355 -14.88 22.52 -2.06
N LEU A 356 -14.35 21.37 -2.47
CA LEU A 356 -14.70 20.77 -3.78
C LEU A 356 -16.02 20.03 -3.66
N PRO A 357 -16.94 20.04 -4.63
CA PRO A 357 -18.12 19.18 -4.53
C PRO A 357 -17.70 17.72 -4.44
N SER A 358 -18.10 17.03 -3.36
CA SER A 358 -17.93 15.58 -3.26
C SER A 358 -18.74 14.90 -4.37
N PRO A 359 -18.24 13.84 -5.01
CA PRO A 359 -19.00 13.10 -6.02
C PRO A 359 -20.40 12.73 -5.49
N PRO A 360 -21.49 12.98 -6.23
CA PRO A 360 -22.80 12.50 -5.83
C PRO A 360 -22.83 10.97 -5.89
N GLY A 361 -23.16 10.35 -4.75
CA GLY A 361 -23.34 8.89 -4.58
C GLY A 361 -22.21 8.27 -3.75
N GLN A 362 -22.44 7.59 -2.62
CA GLN A 362 -23.61 6.93 -2.08
C GLN A 362 -23.97 7.55 -0.73
N SER A 363 -25.25 7.84 -0.51
CA SER A 363 -25.73 7.93 0.86
C SER A 363 -25.40 6.60 1.56
N PRO A 364 -24.79 6.60 2.76
CA PRO A 364 -24.70 5.37 3.53
C PRO A 364 -26.11 4.75 3.63
N PRO A 365 -26.24 3.42 3.44
CA PRO A 365 -27.51 2.74 3.63
C PRO A 365 -28.05 3.06 5.03
N GLY A 366 -29.34 3.37 5.15
CA GLY A 366 -29.99 3.71 6.42
C GLY A 366 -30.34 5.19 6.63
N ALA A 367 -30.02 6.09 5.69
CA ALA A 367 -30.44 7.49 5.76
C ALA A 367 -31.81 7.77 5.12
N GLY A 368 -32.72 6.81 5.22
CA GLY A 368 -34.14 6.97 4.91
C GLY A 368 -34.88 7.44 6.15
N GLY A 369 -34.91 8.75 6.38
CA GLY A 369 -35.73 9.38 7.40
C GLY A 369 -35.91 10.85 7.05
N ASP A 370 -37.15 11.30 6.91
CA ASP A 370 -37.59 12.65 6.52
C ASP A 370 -37.28 13.74 7.58
N GLY A 371 -36.06 13.73 8.13
CA GLY A 371 -35.54 14.75 9.02
C GLY A 371 -34.26 15.34 8.44
N ALA A 372 -34.35 16.56 7.91
CA ALA A 372 -33.26 17.44 7.48
C ALA A 372 -31.83 16.89 7.63
N ARG A 373 -31.35 16.17 6.60
CA ARG A 373 -29.96 15.69 6.54
C ARG A 373 -29.07 16.85 6.11
N PRO A 374 -28.13 17.33 6.94
CA PRO A 374 -27.29 18.45 6.52
C PRO A 374 -26.33 18.00 5.41
N PRO A 375 -26.25 18.67 4.26
CA PRO A 375 -25.06 18.62 3.43
C PRO A 375 -24.02 19.48 4.14
N ALA A 376 -23.08 18.88 4.86
CA ALA A 376 -22.05 19.68 5.53
C ALA A 376 -20.66 19.09 5.32
N GLY A 377 -19.87 19.78 4.52
CA GLY A 377 -18.45 19.53 4.28
C GLY A 377 -18.19 18.60 3.11
N SER A 378 -17.39 19.05 2.15
CA SER A 378 -16.72 18.14 1.24
C SER A 378 -15.63 17.35 1.97
N ALA A 379 -15.35 16.12 1.52
CA ALA A 379 -14.16 15.38 1.91
C ALA A 379 -12.85 15.99 1.40
N PHE A 380 -12.93 16.99 0.51
CA PHE A 380 -11.81 17.62 -0.15
C PHE A 380 -11.91 19.15 -0.07
N ALA A 381 -10.80 19.79 0.31
CA ALA A 381 -10.65 21.24 0.28
C ALA A 381 -9.39 21.61 -0.50
N THR A 382 -9.44 22.65 -1.33
CA THR A 382 -8.30 23.10 -2.13
C THR A 382 -7.92 24.54 -1.80
N THR A 383 -6.65 24.89 -1.93
CA THR A 383 -6.14 26.26 -1.93
C THR A 383 -4.83 26.33 -2.71
N PHE A 384 -4.22 27.51 -2.81
CA PHE A 384 -2.87 27.67 -3.33
C PHE A 384 -2.09 28.67 -2.48
N VAL A 385 -0.76 28.56 -2.51
CA VAL A 385 0.15 29.47 -1.80
C VAL A 385 1.39 29.77 -2.63
N ARG A 386 1.98 30.95 -2.40
CA ARG A 386 3.35 31.27 -2.82
C ARG A 386 4.28 31.07 -1.61
N PRO A 387 5.04 29.96 -1.55
CA PRO A 387 5.78 29.61 -0.34
C PRO A 387 7.10 30.37 -0.17
N ASP A 388 7.60 30.95 -1.26
CA ASP A 388 8.94 31.52 -1.37
C ASP A 388 8.88 33.02 -1.70
N PRO A 389 9.23 33.92 -0.75
CA PRO A 389 9.28 35.36 -0.99
C PRO A 389 10.32 35.80 -2.01
N GLU A 390 11.42 35.07 -2.16
CA GLU A 390 12.47 35.38 -3.15
C GLU A 390 12.01 35.02 -4.57
N HIS A 391 11.11 34.05 -4.68
CA HIS A 391 10.58 33.56 -5.94
C HIS A 391 9.03 33.60 -5.98
N PRO A 392 8.42 34.80 -5.99
CA PRO A 392 6.97 34.99 -5.84
C PRO A 392 6.12 34.48 -7.01
N ARG A 393 6.74 33.94 -8.07
CA ARG A 393 6.04 33.30 -9.20
C ARG A 393 5.81 31.80 -8.99
N ARG A 394 6.36 31.21 -7.92
CA ARG A 394 6.22 29.79 -7.61
C ARG A 394 4.89 29.58 -6.88
N HIS A 395 3.95 28.88 -7.52
CA HIS A 395 2.66 28.53 -6.94
C HIS A 395 2.64 27.05 -6.53
N VAL A 396 2.12 26.78 -5.34
CA VAL A 396 1.87 25.41 -4.88
C VAL A 396 0.38 25.25 -4.61
N HIS A 397 -0.25 24.32 -5.31
CA HIS A 397 -1.63 23.92 -5.07
C HIS A 397 -1.66 22.89 -3.93
N LEU A 398 -2.56 23.12 -2.97
CA LEU A 398 -2.76 22.25 -1.83
C LEU A 398 -4.16 21.65 -1.89
N LEU A 399 -4.24 20.32 -1.75
CA LEU A 399 -5.48 19.57 -1.56
C LEU A 399 -5.46 18.93 -0.18
N ALA A 400 -6.34 19.38 0.71
CA ALA A 400 -6.61 18.70 1.96
C ALA A 400 -7.64 17.56 1.74
N ILE A 401 -7.41 16.43 2.41
CA ILE A 401 -8.24 15.22 2.38
C ILE A 401 -8.74 14.92 3.80
N ASP A 402 -10.07 14.85 3.98
CA ASP A 402 -10.70 14.46 5.24
C ASP A 402 -10.62 12.95 5.43
N THR A 403 -9.55 12.50 6.10
CA THR A 403 -9.30 11.08 6.40
C THR A 403 -10.32 10.46 7.37
N ARG A 404 -11.27 11.23 7.92
CA ARG A 404 -12.43 10.68 8.63
C ARG A 404 -13.44 10.06 7.66
N ARG A 405 -13.51 10.58 6.43
CA ARG A 405 -14.38 10.11 5.35
C ARG A 405 -13.65 9.24 4.32
N ILE A 406 -12.37 9.50 4.11
CA ILE A 406 -11.58 8.91 3.04
C ILE A 406 -10.54 7.96 3.61
N GLY A 407 -10.61 6.69 3.19
CA GLY A 407 -9.54 5.72 3.31
C GLY A 407 -8.55 5.84 2.16
N VAL A 408 -7.31 5.50 2.43
CA VAL A 408 -6.19 5.48 1.47
C VAL A 408 -5.78 4.03 1.27
N ASP A 409 -5.46 3.64 0.04
CA ASP A 409 -4.79 2.38 -0.26
C ASP A 409 -3.89 2.55 -1.50
N LEU A 410 -3.04 1.57 -1.79
CA LEU A 410 -1.97 1.64 -2.77
C LEU A 410 -2.13 0.54 -3.83
N GLN A 411 -1.80 0.89 -5.07
CA GLN A 411 -1.73 -0.05 -6.17
C GLN A 411 -0.39 0.09 -6.89
N ALA A 412 0.30 -1.04 -7.08
CA ALA A 412 1.50 -1.10 -7.90
C ALA A 412 1.12 -1.01 -9.38
N GLY A 413 1.90 -0.24 -10.13
CA GLY A 413 1.80 -0.18 -11.58
C GLY A 413 2.30 -1.47 -12.22
N PHE A 414 1.94 -1.67 -13.49
CA PHE A 414 2.41 -2.84 -14.24
C PHE A 414 3.85 -2.70 -14.77
N GLU A 415 4.39 -1.49 -14.81
CA GLU A 415 5.77 -1.22 -15.25
C GLU A 415 6.67 -0.84 -14.08
N ALA A 416 6.22 0.06 -13.21
CA ALA A 416 6.95 0.60 -12.07
C ALA A 416 6.11 0.58 -10.76
N PRO A 417 6.73 0.23 -9.61
CA PRO A 417 8.11 -0.25 -9.48
C PRO A 417 8.29 -1.62 -10.14
N ARG A 418 9.51 -1.90 -10.59
CA ARG A 418 9.85 -3.27 -11.00
C ARG A 418 9.97 -4.13 -9.74
N PRO A 419 9.27 -5.27 -9.65
CA PRO A 419 9.40 -6.15 -8.51
C PRO A 419 10.81 -6.72 -8.46
N THR A 420 11.42 -6.78 -7.28
CA THR A 420 12.62 -7.58 -7.04
C THR A 420 12.29 -9.02 -6.70
N ILE A 421 11.02 -9.29 -6.35
CA ILE A 421 10.47 -10.60 -5.98
C ILE A 421 9.09 -10.79 -6.65
N GLY A 422 8.92 -11.89 -7.37
CA GLY A 422 7.61 -12.32 -7.88
C GLY A 422 7.00 -11.41 -8.97
N PRO A 423 5.67 -11.49 -9.17
CA PRO A 423 5.00 -10.84 -10.29
C PRO A 423 4.83 -9.32 -10.08
N ARG A 424 4.58 -8.61 -11.17
CA ARG A 424 4.35 -7.16 -11.23
C ARG A 424 3.01 -6.78 -10.59
N GLY A 425 2.81 -5.46 -10.44
CA GLY A 425 1.49 -4.92 -10.13
C GLY A 425 0.56 -5.04 -11.34
N THR A 426 -0.75 -5.04 -11.10
CA THR A 426 -1.73 -5.04 -12.20
C THR A 426 -1.93 -3.64 -12.79
N GLY A 427 -1.58 -2.59 -12.04
CA GLY A 427 -1.93 -1.20 -12.36
C GLY A 427 -3.42 -0.91 -12.32
N THR A 428 -4.26 -1.81 -11.82
CA THR A 428 -5.72 -1.71 -11.87
C THR A 428 -6.28 -1.56 -10.47
N ILE A 429 -7.30 -0.71 -10.28
CA ILE A 429 -8.00 -0.63 -8.99
C ILE A 429 -8.73 -1.97 -8.71
N PRO A 430 -8.58 -2.54 -7.50
CA PRO A 430 -9.30 -3.76 -7.14
C PRO A 430 -10.82 -3.61 -7.26
N GLY A 431 -11.51 -4.63 -7.78
CA GLY A 431 -12.96 -4.58 -8.03
C GLY A 431 -13.78 -4.22 -6.77
N ARG A 432 -13.35 -4.68 -5.59
CA ARG A 432 -13.98 -4.36 -4.29
C ARG A 432 -13.91 -2.88 -3.91
N ALA A 433 -12.96 -2.12 -4.47
CA ALA A 433 -12.79 -0.69 -4.21
C ALA A 433 -13.59 0.18 -5.18
N LEU A 434 -13.92 -0.31 -6.38
CA LEU A 434 -14.61 0.45 -7.43
C LEU A 434 -15.95 1.06 -6.97
N PRO A 435 -16.80 0.39 -6.16
CA PRO A 435 -18.05 1.00 -5.70
C PRO A 435 -17.83 2.20 -4.77
N ARG A 436 -16.65 2.32 -4.14
CA ARG A 436 -16.36 3.32 -3.10
C ARG A 436 -15.28 4.31 -3.53
N ILE A 437 -14.73 4.19 -4.73
CA ILE A 437 -13.65 5.07 -5.17
C ILE A 437 -14.14 6.50 -5.37
N VAL A 438 -13.36 7.46 -4.88
CA VAL A 438 -13.62 8.90 -5.02
C VAL A 438 -12.47 9.66 -5.67
N GLY A 439 -11.28 9.05 -5.77
CA GLY A 439 -10.12 9.69 -6.37
C GLY A 439 -8.91 8.78 -6.46
N ALA A 440 -7.87 9.26 -7.14
CA ALA A 440 -6.56 8.63 -7.24
C ALA A 440 -5.45 9.70 -7.32
N ILE A 441 -4.26 9.36 -6.82
CA ILE A 441 -3.07 10.23 -6.81
C ILE A 441 -1.91 9.45 -7.42
N GLY A 442 -1.28 10.00 -8.45
CA GLY A 442 -0.13 9.36 -9.10
C GLY A 442 1.10 9.34 -8.20
N LEU A 443 1.80 8.20 -8.14
CA LEU A 443 3.11 8.09 -7.51
C LEU A 443 4.17 8.10 -8.62
N GLY A 444 4.91 9.21 -8.72
CA GLY A 444 5.90 9.41 -9.77
C GLY A 444 7.31 8.94 -9.40
N ALA A 445 7.54 8.41 -8.20
CA ALA A 445 8.89 7.96 -7.84
C ALA A 445 9.22 6.68 -8.62
N ARG A 446 10.12 6.84 -9.60
CA ARG A 446 10.94 5.72 -10.06
C ARG A 446 11.81 5.28 -8.88
N PRO A 447 11.87 3.98 -8.53
CA PRO A 447 12.94 3.48 -7.70
C PRO A 447 14.26 3.83 -8.38
N ALA A 448 15.22 4.34 -7.62
CA ALA A 448 16.52 4.74 -8.13
C ALA A 448 17.27 3.50 -8.70
N GLY A 449 17.10 3.26 -10.00
CA GLY A 449 17.93 2.29 -10.73
C GLY A 449 19.30 2.83 -11.14
N SER A 450 19.65 4.05 -10.72
CA SER A 450 20.92 4.69 -11.09
C SER A 450 21.18 5.92 -10.23
N ALA A 451 21.57 5.72 -8.97
CA ALA A 451 22.44 6.67 -8.30
C ALA A 451 23.86 6.56 -8.90
N PRO A 452 24.59 7.68 -9.03
CA PRO A 452 25.86 7.71 -9.75
C PRO A 452 27.01 7.12 -8.92
N GLY A 453 27.77 6.22 -9.54
CA GLY A 453 29.19 6.04 -9.25
C GLY A 453 29.58 5.08 -8.12
N GLY A 454 30.21 3.98 -8.51
CA GLY A 454 31.39 3.46 -7.81
C GLY A 454 31.16 2.46 -6.67
N ALA A 455 31.66 1.25 -6.91
CA ALA A 455 31.92 0.18 -5.93
C ALA A 455 30.69 -0.36 -5.18
N SER A 456 30.42 -1.64 -5.44
CA SER A 456 29.57 -2.51 -4.64
C SER A 456 29.72 -2.22 -3.15
N ALA A 457 28.71 -1.56 -2.56
CA ALA A 457 28.42 -1.75 -1.15
C ALA A 457 27.85 -3.17 -1.02
N PRO A 458 28.43 -4.05 -0.19
CA PRO A 458 27.85 -5.35 0.06
C PRO A 458 26.54 -5.12 0.84
N GLY A 459 25.41 -5.33 0.17
CA GLY A 459 24.06 -5.18 0.73
C GLY A 459 23.22 -4.08 0.08
N GLY A 460 22.51 -4.42 -1.00
CA GLY A 460 21.12 -4.00 -1.30
C GLY A 460 20.68 -2.52 -1.23
N ALA A 461 21.57 -1.54 -1.14
CA ALA A 461 21.16 -0.12 -1.14
C ALA A 461 20.89 0.35 -2.57
N GLY A 462 19.62 0.61 -2.92
CA GLY A 462 19.30 1.26 -4.20
C GLY A 462 17.82 1.52 -4.52
N ALA A 463 16.85 0.75 -4.02
CA ALA A 463 15.44 0.95 -4.36
C ALA A 463 14.57 1.23 -3.12
N LEU A 464 13.66 2.19 -3.24
CA LEU A 464 12.65 2.47 -2.23
C LEU A 464 11.55 1.40 -2.27
N GLY A 465 11.14 0.90 -1.12
CA GLY A 465 10.25 -0.25 -1.00
C GLY A 465 8.80 0.01 -1.39
N MET A 466 8.12 -1.06 -1.80
CA MET A 466 6.70 -1.09 -2.06
C MET A 466 6.10 -2.44 -1.67
N ILE A 467 5.04 -2.41 -0.88
CA ILE A 467 4.22 -3.54 -0.46
C ILE A 467 2.78 -3.26 -0.87
N VAL A 468 2.12 -4.21 -1.50
CA VAL A 468 0.72 -4.11 -1.91
C VAL A 468 0.02 -5.40 -1.50
N GLU A 469 -1.08 -5.29 -0.75
CA GLU A 469 -1.83 -6.45 -0.24
C GLU A 469 -0.93 -7.44 0.53
N ARG A 470 -0.04 -6.91 1.38
CA ARG A 470 1.00 -7.64 2.13
C ARG A 470 2.07 -8.35 1.30
N ARG A 471 2.02 -8.26 -0.04
CA ARG A 471 3.06 -8.78 -0.92
C ARG A 471 4.15 -7.73 -1.12
N ALA A 472 5.39 -8.06 -0.77
CA ALA A 472 6.54 -7.20 -1.02
C ALA A 472 6.94 -7.29 -2.49
N LEU A 473 6.75 -6.20 -3.24
CA LEU A 473 7.30 -6.09 -4.60
C LEU A 473 8.76 -5.65 -4.53
N VAL A 474 9.04 -4.67 -3.66
CA VAL A 474 10.38 -4.20 -3.34
C VAL A 474 10.45 -4.11 -1.81
N PRO A 475 11.40 -4.81 -1.15
CA PRO A 475 11.51 -4.74 0.31
C PRO A 475 11.71 -3.30 0.81
N PRO A 476 11.11 -2.93 1.96
CA PRO A 476 11.28 -1.59 2.54
C PRO A 476 12.72 -1.36 3.00
N ALA A 477 13.28 -0.22 2.58
CA ALA A 477 14.56 0.25 3.06
C ALA A 477 14.43 0.84 4.47
N GLU A 478 15.36 0.50 5.34
CA GLU A 478 15.45 1.05 6.70
C GLU A 478 15.63 2.57 6.68
N GLY A 479 14.89 3.27 7.55
CA GLY A 479 14.97 4.73 7.69
C GLY A 479 14.35 5.54 6.55
N ALA A 480 13.92 4.90 5.45
CA ALA A 480 13.32 5.61 4.33
C ALA A 480 11.94 6.20 4.67
N ALA A 481 11.64 7.37 4.11
CA ALA A 481 10.36 8.02 4.31
C ALA A 481 9.24 7.19 3.71
N THR A 482 8.24 6.90 4.53
CA THR A 482 7.26 5.85 4.27
C THR A 482 5.84 6.37 4.42
N LEU A 483 5.00 6.02 3.45
CA LEU A 483 3.55 5.97 3.57
C LEU A 483 3.15 4.50 3.76
N ALA A 484 2.70 4.16 4.96
CA ALA A 484 2.12 2.84 5.25
C ALA A 484 0.60 2.96 5.39
N VAL A 485 -0.11 1.87 5.14
CA VAL A 485 -1.57 1.80 5.18
C VAL A 485 -1.97 0.51 5.90
N ASP A 486 -2.88 0.60 6.87
CA ASP A 486 -3.48 -0.59 7.50
C ASP A 486 -4.67 -1.15 6.71
N ARG A 487 -5.18 -2.31 7.11
CA ARG A 487 -6.35 -2.94 6.47
C ARG A 487 -7.62 -2.08 6.50
N SER A 488 -7.69 -1.07 7.39
CA SER A 488 -8.83 -0.15 7.51
C SER A 488 -8.70 1.09 6.62
N GLY A 489 -7.65 1.16 5.78
CA GLY A 489 -7.33 2.28 4.92
C GLY A 489 -6.77 3.49 5.67
N ARG A 490 -6.26 3.31 6.89
CA ARG A 490 -5.66 4.39 7.70
C ARG A 490 -4.21 4.61 7.27
N PRO A 491 -3.82 5.85 6.89
CA PRO A 491 -2.45 6.12 6.48
C PRO A 491 -1.54 6.44 7.68
N PHE A 492 -0.29 5.97 7.59
CA PHE A 492 0.79 6.20 8.54
C PHE A 492 1.99 6.83 7.83
N PHE A 493 2.57 7.88 8.42
CA PHE A 493 3.70 8.61 7.85
C PHE A 493 4.90 8.61 8.79
N GLY A 494 6.11 8.42 8.26
CA GLY A 494 7.36 8.55 9.00
C GLY A 494 8.50 7.74 8.40
N ALA A 495 9.65 7.73 9.07
CA ALA A 495 10.75 6.86 8.71
C ALA A 495 10.41 5.38 9.01
N TRP A 496 10.74 4.48 8.10
CA TRP A 496 10.58 3.04 8.32
C TRP A 496 11.48 2.58 9.48
N PRO A 497 10.93 1.90 10.52
CA PRO A 497 11.73 1.50 11.67
C PRO A 497 12.82 0.50 11.30
N SER A 498 13.96 0.63 11.96
CA SER A 498 15.06 -0.31 11.88
C SER A 498 14.72 -1.58 12.64
N ARG A 499 14.74 -2.72 11.94
CA ARG A 499 14.49 -4.08 12.43
C ARG A 499 13.04 -4.41 12.78
N GLY A 500 12.55 -5.47 12.13
CA GLY A 500 11.22 -6.03 12.29
C GLY A 500 10.67 -6.45 10.93
N GLY A 501 10.06 -7.64 10.84
CA GLY A 501 9.28 -8.00 9.65
C GLY A 501 8.10 -7.04 9.46
N ILE A 502 7.44 -7.13 8.31
CA ILE A 502 6.23 -6.33 8.03
C ILE A 502 5.17 -6.67 9.09
N PRO A 503 4.70 -5.71 9.91
CA PRO A 503 3.71 -5.98 10.95
C PRO A 503 2.41 -6.50 10.35
N ASP A 504 1.73 -7.42 11.04
CA ASP A 504 0.52 -8.08 10.52
C ASP A 504 -0.65 -7.13 10.22
N SER A 505 -0.68 -5.99 10.93
CA SER A 505 -1.68 -4.93 10.76
C SER A 505 -1.46 -4.10 9.49
N LEU A 506 -0.24 -4.08 8.95
CA LEU A 506 0.09 -3.34 7.74
C LEU A 506 -0.42 -4.09 6.51
N TRP A 507 -1.08 -3.35 5.63
CA TRP A 507 -1.69 -3.86 4.41
C TRP A 507 -0.90 -3.48 3.17
N ALA A 508 -0.49 -2.21 3.09
CA ALA A 508 0.29 -1.70 1.97
C ALA A 508 1.30 -0.65 2.45
N LEU A 509 2.36 -0.46 1.68
CA LEU A 509 3.41 0.51 1.97
C LEU A 509 4.05 1.00 0.68
N TRP A 510 4.46 2.26 0.70
CA TRP A 510 5.26 2.86 -0.35
C TRP A 510 6.31 3.80 0.27
N GLN A 511 7.52 3.74 -0.24
CA GLN A 511 8.62 4.61 0.16
C GLN A 511 8.95 5.62 -0.93
N GLY A 512 9.17 6.86 -0.51
CA GLY A 512 9.52 7.99 -1.36
C GLY A 512 10.75 8.72 -0.81
N PRO A 513 11.35 9.64 -1.59
CA PRO A 513 12.33 10.56 -1.05
C PRO A 513 11.74 11.35 0.13
N ALA A 514 12.52 11.48 1.20
CA ALA A 514 12.12 12.27 2.36
C ALA A 514 12.06 13.77 2.00
N LEU A 515 11.08 14.48 2.56
CA LEU A 515 11.03 15.95 2.49
C LEU A 515 11.40 16.57 3.84
N PHE A 516 10.81 16.06 4.93
CA PHE A 516 11.12 16.44 6.30
C PHE A 516 10.53 15.41 7.28
N ASP A 517 11.20 15.21 8.41
CA ASP A 517 10.69 14.46 9.55
C ASP A 517 10.54 15.37 10.78
N ALA A 518 9.75 14.93 11.77
CA ALA A 518 9.37 15.70 12.95
C ALA A 518 10.46 15.90 13.99
N GLY A 519 11.68 15.43 13.73
CA GLY A 519 12.86 15.78 14.52
C GLY A 519 13.46 17.15 14.15
N GLY A 520 12.95 17.83 13.11
CA GLY A 520 13.52 19.10 12.63
C GLY A 520 14.87 18.95 11.92
N GLY A 521 15.40 17.73 11.79
CA GLY A 521 16.54 17.44 10.94
C GLY A 521 16.13 17.56 9.47
N ALA A 522 16.87 18.35 8.70
CA ALA A 522 16.72 18.42 7.26
C ALA A 522 16.91 17.01 6.67
N ALA A 523 15.83 16.37 6.24
CA ALA A 523 15.88 15.11 5.50
C ALA A 523 16.07 15.35 3.99
N LEU A 524 16.81 16.41 3.64
CA LEU A 524 17.39 16.56 2.33
C LEU A 524 18.87 16.23 2.50
N SER A 525 19.27 14.99 2.20
CA SER A 525 20.58 14.87 1.58
C SER A 525 20.39 15.50 0.20
N PRO A 526 20.96 16.69 -0.08
CA PRO A 526 20.78 17.33 -1.37
C PRO A 526 21.24 16.36 -2.44
N GLY A 527 20.31 15.88 -3.26
CA GLY A 527 20.67 15.29 -4.53
C GLY A 527 21.03 16.42 -5.49
N ASP A 528 21.96 16.17 -6.42
CA ASP A 528 22.39 17.14 -7.45
C ASP A 528 21.25 17.74 -8.31
N ASP A 529 20.01 17.23 -8.21
CA ASP A 529 18.83 17.62 -8.98
C ASP A 529 17.74 18.35 -8.16
N ASP A 530 17.98 18.70 -6.88
CA ASP A 530 16.96 19.35 -6.03
C ASP A 530 16.62 20.80 -6.44
N ASP A 531 17.53 21.50 -7.12
CA ASP A 531 17.35 22.87 -7.62
C ASP A 531 16.61 22.94 -8.97
N LEU A 532 16.32 21.79 -9.60
CA LEU A 532 15.60 21.76 -10.87
C LEU A 532 14.13 22.12 -10.66
N LEU A 533 13.70 23.21 -11.32
CA LEU A 533 12.30 23.60 -11.44
C LEU A 533 11.59 22.69 -12.43
N VAL A 534 10.80 21.77 -11.90
CA VAL A 534 10.02 20.78 -12.64
C VAL A 534 8.69 20.54 -11.93
N GLU A 535 7.79 19.80 -12.56
CA GLU A 535 6.56 19.38 -11.91
C GLU A 535 6.92 18.47 -10.73
N ARG A 536 6.42 18.77 -9.53
CA ARG A 536 6.65 17.99 -8.32
C ARG A 536 5.36 17.80 -7.55
N ALA A 537 5.25 16.68 -6.85
CA ALA A 537 4.16 16.40 -5.94
C ALA A 537 4.66 15.80 -4.62
N ALA A 538 3.88 16.00 -3.57
CA ALA A 538 4.17 15.51 -2.24
C ALA A 538 2.89 15.22 -1.45
N LEU A 539 3.03 14.37 -0.44
CA LEU A 539 1.96 14.04 0.49
C LEU A 539 2.45 14.22 1.92
N CYS A 540 1.61 14.77 2.79
CA CYS A 540 1.91 14.92 4.21
C CYS A 540 0.71 14.55 5.08
N MET A 541 0.97 14.27 6.34
CA MET A 541 -0.05 14.34 7.40
C MET A 541 0.07 15.65 8.18
N THR A 542 -1.07 16.16 8.65
CA THR A 542 -1.13 17.27 9.62
C THR A 542 -1.12 16.73 11.05
N GLU A 543 -0.80 17.58 12.04
CA GLU A 543 -0.91 17.23 13.48
C GLU A 543 -2.33 16.79 13.87
N ARG A 544 -3.35 17.25 13.13
CA ARG A 544 -4.76 16.88 13.35
C ARG A 544 -5.16 15.58 12.64
N GLY A 545 -4.24 14.89 11.98
CA GLY A 545 -4.47 13.60 11.33
C GLY A 545 -5.13 13.66 9.94
N PHE A 546 -5.25 14.84 9.34
CA PHE A 546 -5.67 14.97 7.93
C PHE A 546 -4.47 14.81 7.00
N VAL A 547 -4.74 14.54 5.72
CA VAL A 547 -3.69 14.43 4.69
C VAL A 547 -3.74 15.66 3.78
N ILE A 548 -2.57 16.21 3.43
CA ILE A 548 -2.44 17.26 2.42
C ILE A 548 -1.58 16.73 1.27
N HIS A 549 -2.12 16.82 0.06
CA HIS A 549 -1.36 16.66 -1.18
C HIS A 549 -0.95 18.05 -1.68
N ALA A 550 0.32 18.20 -2.05
CA ALA A 550 0.86 19.43 -2.63
C ALA A 550 1.39 19.15 -4.04
N TRP A 551 1.17 20.09 -4.96
CA TRP A 551 1.61 19.99 -6.35
C TRP A 551 1.94 21.36 -6.95
N GLY A 552 2.88 21.39 -7.89
CA GLY A 552 3.08 22.54 -8.77
C GLY A 552 3.93 22.18 -9.99
N GLU A 553 3.75 22.94 -11.07
CA GLU A 553 4.32 22.68 -12.40
C GLU A 553 5.84 22.96 -12.48
N ALA A 554 6.33 23.92 -11.71
CA ALA A 554 7.73 24.36 -11.77
C ALA A 554 8.26 24.68 -10.36
N LEU A 555 8.56 23.62 -9.61
CA LEU A 555 9.00 23.70 -8.21
C LEU A 555 10.35 22.99 -7.99
N ASP A 556 11.16 23.54 -7.10
CA ASP A 556 12.24 22.83 -6.44
C ASP A 556 11.71 22.10 -5.18
N ALA A 557 12.52 21.20 -4.62
CA ALA A 557 12.13 20.44 -3.42
C ALA A 557 11.91 21.36 -2.20
N ALA A 558 12.71 22.44 -2.09
CA ALA A 558 12.66 23.37 -0.98
C ALA A 558 11.34 24.15 -0.93
N SER A 559 10.86 24.69 -2.06
CA SER A 559 9.59 25.42 -2.18
C SER A 559 8.41 24.53 -1.82
N LEU A 560 8.41 23.28 -2.27
CA LEU A 560 7.39 22.31 -1.93
C LEU A 560 7.36 22.00 -0.42
N GLY A 561 8.54 21.82 0.20
CA GLY A 561 8.67 21.62 1.64
C GLY A 561 8.21 22.83 2.46
N MET A 562 8.50 24.06 2.01
CA MET A 562 8.02 25.28 2.66
C MET A 562 6.50 25.40 2.62
N ALA A 563 5.87 25.11 1.48
CA ALA A 563 4.41 25.11 1.34
C ALA A 563 3.72 24.14 2.31
N LEU A 564 4.24 22.90 2.39
CA LEU A 564 3.71 21.87 3.30
C LEU A 564 3.86 22.28 4.78
N ARG A 565 5.01 22.80 5.19
CA ARG A 565 5.19 23.29 6.58
C ARG A 565 4.21 24.42 6.92
N ARG A 566 3.99 25.37 6.01
CA ARG A 566 2.98 26.42 6.17
C ARG A 566 1.55 25.86 6.24
N GLY A 567 1.27 24.78 5.50
CA GLY A 567 0.01 24.03 5.57
C GLY A 567 -0.22 23.24 6.85
N GLY A 568 0.70 23.27 7.83
CA GLY A 568 0.56 22.58 9.12
C GLY A 568 0.93 21.09 9.08
N CYS A 569 1.77 20.68 8.12
CA CYS A 569 2.24 19.31 8.00
C CYS A 569 3.25 18.93 9.10
N ALA A 570 3.04 17.75 9.70
CA ALA A 570 3.87 17.17 10.76
C ALA A 570 4.89 16.15 10.25
N ALA A 571 4.60 15.46 9.14
CA ALA A 571 5.50 14.56 8.44
C ALA A 571 5.06 14.44 6.98
N GLY A 572 6.00 14.34 6.05
CA GLY A 572 5.67 14.22 4.63
C GLY A 572 6.81 13.65 3.80
N LEU A 573 6.44 13.17 2.61
CA LEU A 573 7.34 12.56 1.64
C LEU A 573 7.01 13.06 0.23
N SER A 574 8.03 13.06 -0.64
CA SER A 574 7.85 13.40 -2.04
C SER A 574 7.20 12.23 -2.77
N LEU A 575 6.23 12.50 -3.64
CA LEU A 575 5.61 11.50 -4.50
C LEU A 575 6.39 11.28 -5.81
N GLY A 576 7.26 12.21 -6.19
CA GLY A 576 8.06 12.16 -7.41
C GLY A 576 8.20 13.52 -8.11
N ARG A 577 8.79 13.49 -9.32
CA ARG A 577 8.95 14.65 -10.21
C ARG A 577 8.70 14.28 -11.67
N ALA A 578 8.45 15.27 -12.52
CA ALA A 578 8.50 15.08 -13.97
C ALA A 578 9.84 14.45 -14.41
N PRO A 579 9.85 13.59 -15.44
CA PRO A 579 8.77 13.34 -16.40
C PRO A 579 7.72 12.30 -15.98
N SER A 580 7.77 11.77 -14.75
CA SER A 580 6.71 10.88 -14.26
C SER A 580 5.37 11.62 -14.17
N PRO A 581 4.23 11.01 -14.56
CA PRO A 581 2.92 11.65 -14.47
C PRO A 581 2.53 11.91 -13.00
N LEU A 582 2.22 13.16 -12.66
CA LEU A 582 1.87 13.59 -11.30
C LEU A 582 0.54 14.33 -11.26
N GLY A 583 -0.11 14.26 -10.11
CA GLY A 583 -1.35 14.98 -9.83
C GLY A 583 -2.40 14.13 -9.13
N VAL A 584 -3.61 14.67 -9.09
CA VAL A 584 -4.79 14.07 -8.48
C VAL A 584 -5.90 13.98 -9.52
N ALA A 585 -6.54 12.83 -9.61
CA ALA A 585 -7.78 12.65 -10.35
C ALA A 585 -8.94 12.40 -9.37
N LEU A 586 -10.02 13.15 -9.49
CA LEU A 586 -11.28 12.89 -8.80
C LEU A 586 -12.12 11.94 -9.64
N VAL A 587 -12.66 10.89 -9.02
CA VAL A 587 -13.44 9.86 -9.71
C VAL A 587 -14.93 10.07 -9.42
N ARG A 588 -15.75 10.01 -10.47
CA ARG A 588 -17.20 10.16 -10.40
C ARG A 588 -17.90 9.07 -11.21
N PRO A 589 -19.04 8.53 -10.75
CA PRO A 589 -19.89 7.68 -11.58
C PRO A 589 -20.38 8.46 -12.80
N ARG A 590 -20.49 7.79 -13.95
CA ARG A 590 -20.99 8.38 -15.21
C ARG A 590 -22.47 8.03 -15.40
N ASP A 591 -23.23 8.96 -15.98
CA ASP A 591 -24.60 8.69 -16.44
C ASP A 591 -24.58 7.56 -17.50
N GLY A 592 -25.29 6.47 -17.24
CA GLY A 592 -25.29 5.26 -18.08
C GLY A 592 -24.38 4.12 -17.59
N GLY A 593 -23.74 4.27 -16.43
CA GLY A 593 -22.87 3.25 -15.83
C GLY A 593 -21.38 3.47 -16.12
N GLY A 594 -20.53 2.97 -15.23
CA GLY A 594 -19.07 3.16 -15.29
C GLY A 594 -18.56 4.37 -14.50
N LEU A 595 -17.24 4.57 -14.56
CA LEU A 595 -16.52 5.61 -13.83
C LEU A 595 -15.86 6.59 -14.81
N SER A 596 -15.82 7.85 -14.41
CA SER A 596 -15.07 8.92 -15.06
C SER A 596 -14.09 9.51 -14.08
N ALA A 597 -12.90 9.89 -14.55
CA ALA A 597 -11.88 10.51 -13.71
C ALA A 597 -11.46 11.84 -14.33
N GLU A 598 -11.40 12.89 -13.52
CA GLU A 598 -11.06 14.25 -13.95
C GLU A 598 -9.91 14.78 -13.10
N ARG A 599 -8.91 15.42 -13.73
CA ARG A 599 -7.80 16.02 -13.00
C ARG A 599 -8.28 17.17 -12.12
N LEU A 600 -7.69 17.30 -10.94
CA LEU A 600 -7.95 18.45 -10.06
C LEU A 600 -7.52 19.78 -10.71
N SER A 601 -6.41 19.79 -11.43
CA SER A 601 -5.96 20.90 -12.27
C SER A 601 -5.66 20.40 -13.69
N PRO A 602 -6.05 21.12 -14.75
CA PRO A 602 -5.74 20.74 -16.12
C PRO A 602 -4.23 20.70 -16.42
N ALA A 603 -3.41 21.41 -15.64
CA ALA A 603 -1.95 21.47 -15.79
C ALA A 603 -1.22 20.22 -15.25
N MET A 604 -1.90 19.38 -14.45
CA MET A 604 -1.33 18.12 -13.96
C MET A 604 -1.04 17.14 -15.11
N SER A 605 0.14 16.54 -15.11
CA SER A 605 0.56 15.59 -16.17
C SER A 605 -0.09 14.21 -16.05
N LEU A 606 -0.72 13.90 -14.91
CA LEU A 606 -1.49 12.67 -14.69
C LEU A 606 -2.51 12.42 -15.82
N VAL A 607 -2.64 11.15 -16.21
CA VAL A 607 -3.62 10.70 -17.22
C VAL A 607 -4.70 9.87 -16.51
N PRO A 608 -5.87 10.47 -16.17
CA PRO A 608 -6.88 9.83 -15.32
C PRO A 608 -7.39 8.48 -15.84
N GLU A 609 -7.51 8.33 -17.15
CA GLU A 609 -8.02 7.11 -17.79
C GLU A 609 -7.12 5.89 -17.50
N ARG A 610 -5.82 6.11 -17.34
CA ARG A 610 -4.86 5.04 -17.01
C ARG A 610 -5.05 4.52 -15.60
N LEU A 611 -5.44 5.37 -14.66
CA LEU A 611 -5.70 4.96 -13.27
C LEU A 611 -6.92 4.05 -13.15
N LEU A 612 -7.92 4.27 -14.02
CA LEU A 612 -9.14 3.45 -14.03
C LEU A 612 -9.01 2.16 -14.85
N SER A 613 -8.04 2.08 -15.77
CA SER A 613 -7.86 0.93 -16.68
C SER A 613 -6.65 0.09 -16.29
N ALA A 614 -5.45 0.58 -16.58
CA ALA A 614 -4.18 -0.01 -16.15
C ALA A 614 -3.09 1.07 -16.15
N SER A 615 -2.55 1.36 -14.96
CA SER A 615 -1.50 2.35 -14.77
C SER A 615 -0.10 1.72 -14.88
N PRO A 616 0.82 2.28 -15.69
CA PRO A 616 2.20 1.81 -15.74
C PRO A 616 2.94 2.08 -14.43
N ASP A 617 2.63 3.19 -13.78
CA ASP A 617 3.24 3.63 -12.53
C ASP A 617 2.32 3.33 -11.34
N ALA A 618 2.90 3.22 -10.15
CA ALA A 618 2.17 3.08 -8.91
C ALA A 618 1.27 4.30 -8.64
N PHE A 619 0.20 4.08 -7.88
CA PHE A 619 -0.70 5.16 -7.49
C PHE A 619 -1.38 4.86 -6.15
N ILE A 620 -1.80 5.93 -5.49
CA ILE A 620 -2.72 5.87 -4.36
C ILE A 620 -4.14 5.94 -4.92
N TYR A 621 -5.05 5.12 -4.39
CA TYR A 621 -6.48 5.28 -4.64
C TYR A 621 -7.22 5.61 -3.34
N LEU A 622 -8.25 6.45 -3.47
CA LEU A 622 -9.00 7.03 -2.36
C LEU A 622 -10.39 6.44 -2.35
N VAL A 623 -10.81 5.87 -1.22
CA VAL A 623 -12.11 5.23 -1.05
C VAL A 623 -12.93 5.95 0.02
N SER A 624 -14.22 6.16 -0.23
CA SER A 624 -15.16 6.60 0.80
C SER A 624 -15.33 5.49 1.85
N HIS A 625 -15.38 5.84 3.12
CA HIS A 625 -15.68 4.92 4.22
C HIS A 625 -17.11 5.11 4.71
N GLY A 626 -17.79 3.99 4.98
CA GLY A 626 -19.11 3.98 5.63
C GLY A 626 -18.98 4.29 7.12
N ALA A 627 -20.09 4.62 7.77
CA ALA A 627 -20.10 4.88 9.21
C ALA A 627 -20.22 3.59 10.06
N ASP A 628 -20.62 2.49 9.43
CA ASP A 628 -21.05 1.28 10.13
C ASP A 628 -19.87 0.56 10.81
N PRO A 629 -20.07 -0.02 12.01
CA PRO A 629 -19.07 -0.84 12.67
C PRO A 629 -18.72 -2.06 11.81
N ALA A 630 -17.43 -2.38 11.71
CA ALA A 630 -16.94 -3.60 11.05
C ALA A 630 -17.07 -4.84 11.96
N LEU A 631 -18.17 -4.96 12.71
CA LEU A 631 -18.44 -6.08 13.62
C LEU A 631 -19.38 -7.08 12.97
N PRO A 632 -19.10 -8.39 13.06
CA PRO A 632 -19.96 -9.42 12.50
C PRO A 632 -21.34 -9.37 13.16
N LEU A 633 -22.39 -9.60 12.37
CA LEU A 633 -23.76 -9.77 12.86
C LEU A 633 -24.35 -11.04 12.26
N PRO A 634 -25.33 -11.68 12.92
CA PRO A 634 -26.11 -12.76 12.32
C PRO A 634 -26.77 -12.31 11.00
N ASP A 635 -26.97 -13.27 10.08
CA ASP A 635 -27.56 -13.01 8.76
C ASP A 635 -28.90 -12.27 8.87
N GLY A 636 -29.05 -11.21 8.06
CA GLY A 636 -30.26 -10.38 8.01
C GLY A 636 -30.32 -9.25 9.05
N LEU A 637 -29.33 -9.12 9.93
CA LEU A 637 -29.20 -7.98 10.84
C LEU A 637 -28.14 -6.99 10.33
N SER A 638 -28.40 -5.70 10.53
CA SER A 638 -27.47 -4.63 10.24
C SER A 638 -27.40 -3.66 11.41
N TRP A 639 -26.21 -3.10 11.65
CA TRP A 639 -26.06 -2.01 12.60
C TRP A 639 -26.94 -0.82 12.19
N THR A 640 -27.51 -0.14 13.19
CA THR A 640 -28.24 1.10 12.99
C THR A 640 -27.60 2.20 13.81
N ALA A 641 -27.43 3.38 13.23
CA ALA A 641 -27.00 4.55 13.99
C ALA A 641 -28.00 4.81 15.13
N ASP A 642 -27.49 4.93 16.35
CA ASP A 642 -28.33 5.27 17.50
C ASP A 642 -28.95 6.67 17.29
N GLY A 643 -30.27 6.78 17.47
CA GLY A 643 -31.02 8.00 17.17
C GLY A 643 -30.79 9.16 18.16
N ALA A 644 -30.05 8.91 19.23
CA ALA A 644 -29.69 9.91 20.22
C ALA A 644 -28.51 10.78 19.75
N ALA A 645 -28.09 11.76 20.56
CA ALA A 645 -27.00 12.66 20.17
C ALA A 645 -25.67 11.90 19.93
N GLN A 646 -25.01 12.25 18.84
CA GLN A 646 -23.73 11.68 18.39
C GLN A 646 -22.59 12.68 18.66
N PRO A 647 -21.35 12.20 18.95
CA PRO A 647 -20.21 13.09 19.12
C PRO A 647 -19.85 13.75 17.79
N TYR A 648 -19.04 14.80 17.83
CA TYR A 648 -18.66 15.51 16.61
C TYR A 648 -17.57 14.75 15.84
N PRO A 649 -17.67 14.67 14.51
CA PRO A 649 -18.75 15.22 13.69
C PRO A 649 -20.03 14.34 13.71
N ALA A 650 -21.20 14.96 13.89
CA ALA A 650 -22.47 14.24 14.06
C ALA A 650 -22.93 13.47 12.81
N TRP A 651 -22.47 13.87 11.62
CA TRP A 651 -22.75 13.16 10.36
C TRP A 651 -22.04 11.81 10.25
N LEU A 652 -21.05 11.54 11.12
CA LEU A 652 -20.40 10.24 11.26
C LEU A 652 -20.80 9.63 12.61
N PRO A 653 -21.87 8.83 12.67
CA PRO A 653 -22.28 8.16 13.90
C PRO A 653 -21.13 7.42 14.57
N ALA A 654 -21.01 7.58 15.89
CA ALA A 654 -20.03 6.88 16.71
C ALA A 654 -20.67 5.85 17.63
N VAL A 655 -22.00 5.91 17.75
CA VAL A 655 -22.80 4.97 18.51
C VAL A 655 -23.77 4.30 17.58
N HIS A 656 -23.66 2.98 17.51
CA HIS A 656 -24.58 2.14 16.77
C HIS A 656 -25.27 1.20 17.74
N SER A 657 -26.41 0.69 17.28
CA SER A 657 -27.22 -0.25 18.04
C SER A 657 -27.85 -1.29 17.14
N VAL A 658 -28.11 -2.45 17.74
CA VAL A 658 -28.79 -3.57 17.10
C VAL A 658 -29.58 -4.34 18.17
N ASP A 659 -30.68 -4.95 17.77
CA ASP A 659 -31.41 -5.90 18.59
C ASP A 659 -31.15 -7.31 18.09
N VAL A 660 -30.56 -8.15 18.93
CA VAL A 660 -30.34 -9.58 18.67
C VAL A 660 -31.24 -10.41 19.59
N VAL A 661 -31.43 -11.69 19.27
CA VAL A 661 -32.26 -12.60 20.09
C VAL A 661 -31.39 -13.75 20.60
N HIS A 662 -31.28 -13.86 21.93
CA HIS A 662 -30.62 -14.99 22.60
C HIS A 662 -31.53 -15.54 23.68
N LEU A 663 -31.62 -16.87 23.78
CA LEU A 663 -32.46 -17.57 24.77
C LEU A 663 -33.93 -17.07 24.80
N GLY A 664 -34.46 -16.66 23.64
CA GLY A 664 -35.81 -16.09 23.52
C GLY A 664 -35.98 -14.66 24.04
N ALA A 665 -34.93 -14.03 24.56
CA ALA A 665 -34.92 -12.64 25.00
C ALA A 665 -34.33 -11.71 23.94
N ARG A 666 -34.93 -10.53 23.77
CA ARG A 666 -34.37 -9.46 22.93
C ARG A 666 -33.24 -8.78 23.68
N VAL A 667 -32.03 -8.82 23.13
CA VAL A 667 -30.84 -8.18 23.69
C VAL A 667 -30.50 -6.97 22.84
N ARG A 668 -30.57 -5.78 23.45
CA ARG A 668 -30.17 -4.52 22.82
C ARG A 668 -28.68 -4.33 23.02
N VAL A 669 -27.94 -4.25 21.92
CA VAL A 669 -26.49 -4.02 21.92
C VAL A 669 -26.19 -2.59 21.47
N PHE A 670 -25.25 -1.92 22.14
CA PHE A 670 -24.69 -0.64 21.73
C PHE A 670 -23.18 -0.77 21.51
N THR A 671 -22.65 -0.07 20.51
CA THR A 671 -21.21 0.07 20.28
C THR A 671 -20.81 1.53 20.45
N PHE A 672 -19.63 1.77 21.00
CA PHE A 672 -19.06 3.10 21.17
C PHE A 672 -17.67 3.14 20.54
N ALA A 673 -17.51 3.95 19.50
CA ALA A 673 -16.26 4.06 18.77
C ALA A 673 -15.11 4.64 19.65
N PRO A 674 -13.94 3.99 19.69
CA PRO A 674 -12.87 4.31 20.65
C PRO A 674 -12.28 5.71 20.49
N ASP A 675 -12.21 6.21 19.26
CA ASP A 675 -11.59 7.50 18.95
C ASP A 675 -12.60 8.68 19.01
N ARG A 676 -13.81 8.43 19.53
CA ARG A 676 -14.92 9.40 19.59
C ARG A 676 -15.38 9.70 21.00
N PHE A 677 -14.91 8.91 21.98
CA PHE A 677 -15.29 9.03 23.37
C PHE A 677 -14.08 9.00 24.29
N VAL A 678 -14.16 9.83 25.32
CA VAL A 678 -13.36 9.72 26.51
C VAL A 678 -14.28 9.31 27.64
N PHE A 679 -13.93 8.24 28.34
CA PHE A 679 -14.74 7.71 29.42
C PHE A 679 -14.31 8.26 30.78
N ARG A 680 -15.29 8.39 31.68
CA ARG A 680 -15.12 8.84 33.06
C ARG A 680 -15.94 7.97 33.99
N LEU A 681 -15.33 7.32 34.97
CA LEU A 681 -16.07 6.57 35.97
C LEU A 681 -16.45 7.52 37.12
N ARG A 682 -17.71 7.51 37.57
CA ARG A 682 -18.14 8.29 38.73
C ARG A 682 -18.95 7.43 39.69
N ALA A 683 -18.72 7.64 40.98
CA ALA A 683 -19.40 6.90 42.03
C ALA A 683 -20.88 7.30 42.12
N GLY A 684 -21.76 6.32 42.34
CA GLY A 684 -23.17 6.57 42.54
C GLY A 684 -23.47 7.16 43.91
N SER A 685 -24.54 7.96 44.01
CA SER A 685 -25.00 8.52 45.30
C SER A 685 -25.44 7.44 46.30
N ARG A 686 -25.78 6.23 45.83
CA ARG A 686 -26.13 5.07 46.66
C ARG A 686 -24.92 4.16 46.96
N GLU A 687 -23.72 4.51 46.49
CA GLU A 687 -22.52 3.69 46.74
C GLU A 687 -22.17 3.70 48.23
N ILE A 688 -22.13 2.49 48.82
CA ILE A 688 -21.92 2.34 50.26
C ILE A 688 -20.42 2.39 50.55
N SER A 689 -19.93 3.57 50.92
CA SER A 689 -18.53 3.77 51.32
C SER A 689 -18.34 3.65 52.84
N PRO A 690 -17.26 3.00 53.32
CA PRO A 690 -16.88 3.02 54.73
C PRO A 690 -16.73 4.46 55.25
N ARG A 691 -17.06 4.73 56.52
CA ARG A 691 -16.96 6.08 57.11
C ARG A 691 -15.59 6.74 57.01
N LYS A 692 -14.52 5.94 56.88
CA LYS A 692 -13.13 6.41 56.76
C LYS A 692 -12.64 6.47 55.30
N ALA A 693 -13.45 6.03 54.34
CA ALA A 693 -13.07 6.08 52.93
C ALA A 693 -13.10 7.52 52.41
N PRO A 694 -12.20 7.88 51.49
CA PRO A 694 -12.24 9.18 50.84
C PRO A 694 -13.55 9.38 50.09
N LYS A 695 -14.03 10.63 50.01
CA LYS A 695 -15.21 10.97 49.22
C LYS A 695 -14.86 10.84 47.74
N LEU A 696 -15.56 9.95 47.04
CA LEU A 696 -15.39 9.76 45.60
C LEU A 696 -16.18 10.81 44.80
N ALA A 697 -15.65 11.19 43.64
CA ALA A 697 -16.36 12.09 42.73
C ALA A 697 -17.61 11.42 42.16
N THR A 698 -18.74 12.11 42.25
CA THR A 698 -20.06 11.63 41.79
C THR A 698 -20.47 12.24 40.45
N GLU A 699 -19.82 13.32 40.04
CA GLU A 699 -20.17 14.12 38.87
C GLU A 699 -18.98 14.29 37.93
N VAL A 700 -19.28 14.49 36.65
CA VAL A 700 -18.31 14.90 35.64
C VAL A 700 -18.03 16.41 35.80
N SER A 701 -16.84 16.88 35.39
CA SER A 701 -16.51 18.31 35.48
C SER A 701 -17.51 19.17 34.69
N ALA A 702 -17.69 20.42 35.09
CA ALA A 702 -18.62 21.33 34.41
C ALA A 702 -18.30 21.49 32.90
N GLU A 703 -17.01 21.50 32.53
CA GLU A 703 -16.54 21.60 31.14
C GLU A 703 -16.83 20.34 30.31
N GLU A 704 -16.81 19.15 30.92
CA GLU A 704 -17.11 17.89 30.24
C GLU A 704 -18.62 17.62 30.18
N ARG A 705 -19.42 18.23 31.08
CA ARG A 705 -20.85 17.96 31.25
C ARG A 705 -21.67 18.18 29.97
N GLU A 706 -21.42 19.28 29.27
CA GLU A 706 -22.09 19.60 27.99
C GLU A 706 -21.73 18.63 26.86
N ARG A 707 -20.64 17.87 27.04
CA ARG A 707 -20.14 16.87 26.08
C ARG A 707 -20.50 15.44 26.47
N VAL A 708 -21.17 15.21 27.59
CA VAL A 708 -21.62 13.85 27.97
C VAL A 708 -22.73 13.41 27.02
N LEU A 709 -22.52 12.26 26.37
CA LEU A 709 -23.47 11.70 25.42
C LEU A 709 -24.07 10.36 25.86
N ALA A 710 -23.45 9.68 26.82
CA ALA A 710 -24.02 8.49 27.42
C ALA A 710 -23.64 8.35 28.89
N ALA A 711 -24.51 7.66 29.64
CA ALA A 711 -24.20 7.13 30.96
C ALA A 711 -24.54 5.64 30.97
N ILE A 712 -23.56 4.80 31.31
CA ILE A 712 -23.69 3.35 31.38
C ILE A 712 -23.64 2.96 32.86
N GLY A 713 -24.74 2.39 33.36
CA GLY A 713 -24.83 1.97 34.75
C GLY A 713 -23.95 0.75 35.01
N VAL A 714 -23.06 0.87 36.00
CA VAL A 714 -22.14 -0.20 36.45
C VAL A 714 -22.63 -0.86 37.75
N GLY A 715 -23.73 -0.35 38.32
CA GLY A 715 -24.39 -0.89 39.51
C GLY A 715 -23.88 -0.29 40.82
N THR A 716 -24.22 -0.92 41.94
CA THR A 716 -23.86 -0.45 43.29
C THR A 716 -23.21 -1.58 44.08
N GLY A 717 -22.20 -1.26 44.89
CA GLY A 717 -21.56 -2.21 45.78
C GLY A 717 -22.50 -2.80 46.84
N ARG A 718 -22.27 -4.07 47.22
CA ARG A 718 -22.94 -4.72 48.36
C ARG A 718 -22.46 -4.14 49.69
N ARG A 719 -23.35 -4.10 50.70
CA ARG A 719 -23.02 -3.67 52.07
C ARG A 719 -21.93 -4.54 52.73
N ARG A 720 -21.94 -5.84 52.44
CA ARG A 720 -20.91 -6.79 52.89
C ARG A 720 -20.09 -7.23 51.71
N ARG A 721 -18.76 -7.20 51.86
CA ARG A 721 -17.80 -7.54 50.82
C ARG A 721 -18.05 -6.76 49.51
N PRO A 722 -18.03 -5.41 49.53
CA PRO A 722 -18.17 -4.61 48.31
C PRO A 722 -17.05 -4.92 47.32
N HIS A 723 -17.33 -4.76 46.03
CA HIS A 723 -16.34 -4.78 44.95
C HIS A 723 -15.49 -3.51 44.96
N GLY A 724 -14.21 -3.62 44.60
CA GLY A 724 -13.26 -2.51 44.54
C GLY A 724 -13.73 -1.37 43.63
N LEU A 725 -13.42 -0.13 44.01
CA LEU A 725 -13.78 1.08 43.27
C LEU A 725 -12.72 2.16 43.49
N ALA A 726 -12.17 2.64 42.39
CA ALA A 726 -11.33 3.81 42.31
C ALA A 726 -11.94 4.81 41.32
N VAL A 727 -12.02 6.08 41.73
CA VAL A 727 -12.55 7.17 40.91
C VAL A 727 -11.63 8.38 41.07
N ALA A 728 -11.30 9.01 39.95
CA ALA A 728 -10.34 10.11 39.84
C ALA A 728 -9.00 9.77 40.52
N GLY A 729 -8.50 8.55 40.31
CA GLY A 729 -7.27 8.06 40.95
C GLY A 729 -7.36 7.80 42.46
N THR A 730 -8.54 7.99 43.07
CA THR A 730 -8.75 7.80 44.50
C THR A 730 -9.44 6.47 44.77
N VAL A 731 -8.78 5.58 45.49
CA VAL A 731 -9.35 4.28 45.89
C VAL A 731 -10.31 4.48 47.06
N GLY A 732 -11.61 4.37 46.81
CA GLY A 732 -12.64 4.45 47.86
C GLY A 732 -13.03 3.10 48.43
N LEU A 733 -12.95 2.04 47.62
CA LEU A 733 -13.21 0.66 48.02
C LEU A 733 -12.03 -0.24 47.60
N PRO A 734 -11.48 -1.06 48.51
CA PRO A 734 -10.31 -1.86 48.22
C PRO A 734 -10.63 -2.97 47.21
N PHE A 735 -9.70 -3.16 46.26
CA PHE A 735 -9.71 -4.25 45.29
C PHE A 735 -9.28 -5.55 45.96
N ARG A 736 -9.98 -6.65 45.69
CA ARG A 736 -9.69 -7.98 46.23
C ARG A 736 -9.10 -8.93 45.20
N GLY A 737 -9.11 -8.56 43.92
CA GLY A 737 -8.72 -9.48 42.85
C GLY A 737 -9.75 -10.59 42.67
N GLU A 738 -11.04 -10.28 42.82
CA GLU A 738 -12.14 -11.23 42.54
C GLU A 738 -12.94 -10.74 41.32
N GLY A 739 -13.05 -11.57 40.27
CA GLY A 739 -13.85 -11.28 39.08
C GLY A 739 -13.07 -10.67 37.91
N GLY A 740 -13.65 -9.65 37.28
CA GLY A 740 -13.06 -8.86 36.20
C GLY A 740 -12.86 -7.42 36.65
N LEU A 741 -11.92 -6.73 36.00
CA LEU A 741 -11.54 -5.36 36.32
C LEU A 741 -11.80 -4.47 35.10
N LEU A 742 -12.75 -3.56 35.21
CA LEU A 742 -12.93 -2.49 34.23
C LEU A 742 -12.07 -1.31 34.67
N VAL A 743 -11.12 -0.92 33.82
CA VAL A 743 -10.18 0.18 34.04
C VAL A 743 -10.47 1.28 33.03
N VAL A 744 -10.42 2.53 33.46
CA VAL A 744 -10.35 3.69 32.57
C VAL A 744 -8.97 4.31 32.72
N ARG A 745 -8.16 4.20 31.66
CA ARG A 745 -6.81 4.75 31.57
C ARG A 745 -6.75 5.75 30.43
N ASP A 746 -6.32 6.97 30.71
CA ASP A 746 -6.27 8.06 29.71
C ASP A 746 -7.60 8.27 28.97
N GLY A 747 -8.72 7.99 29.63
CA GLY A 747 -10.06 8.06 29.03
C GLY A 747 -10.48 6.86 28.19
N ARG A 748 -9.64 5.84 28.02
CA ARG A 748 -9.97 4.60 27.31
C ARG A 748 -10.37 3.52 28.29
N VAL A 749 -11.35 2.70 27.92
CA VAL A 749 -11.83 1.59 28.73
C VAL A 749 -11.03 0.33 28.38
N GLU A 750 -10.57 -0.39 29.38
CA GLU A 750 -9.94 -1.69 29.25
C GLU A 750 -10.62 -2.67 30.21
N ILE A 751 -10.72 -3.95 29.84
CA ILE A 751 -11.28 -5.00 30.70
C ILE A 751 -10.26 -6.13 30.87
N HIS A 752 -9.85 -6.32 32.12
CA HIS A 752 -8.82 -7.28 32.52
C HIS A 752 -9.40 -8.37 33.41
N ALA A 753 -8.72 -9.52 33.47
CA ALA A 753 -8.98 -10.50 34.52
C ALA A 753 -8.55 -9.91 35.87
N ALA A 754 -9.18 -10.35 36.96
CA ALA A 754 -8.81 -9.91 38.29
C ALA A 754 -7.32 -10.13 38.60
N GLY A 755 -6.70 -9.12 39.25
CA GLY A 755 -5.28 -9.14 39.61
C GLY A 755 -4.32 -8.85 38.44
N GLY A 756 -4.82 -8.64 37.22
CA GLY A 756 -3.98 -8.43 36.03
C GLY A 756 -3.37 -7.02 35.88
N VAL A 757 -3.80 -6.05 36.69
CA VAL A 757 -3.36 -4.63 36.57
C VAL A 757 -3.23 -3.99 37.95
N GLU A 758 -2.10 -3.34 38.21
CA GLU A 758 -1.91 -2.47 39.37
C GLU A 758 -2.58 -1.12 39.11
N ILE A 759 -3.44 -0.66 40.04
CA ILE A 759 -4.16 0.61 39.91
C ILE A 759 -3.22 1.76 40.26
N ALA A 760 -2.69 2.43 39.24
CA ALA A 760 -1.83 3.60 39.43
C ALA A 760 -2.64 4.87 39.78
N PRO A 761 -2.01 5.88 40.40
CA PRO A 761 -2.63 7.19 40.60
C PRO A 761 -3.15 7.78 39.27
N GLY A 762 -4.38 8.28 39.27
CA GLY A 762 -5.04 8.86 38.09
C GLY A 762 -5.85 7.89 37.22
N MET A 763 -5.83 6.58 37.52
CA MET A 763 -6.71 5.60 36.86
C MET A 763 -8.06 5.51 37.59
N ASP A 764 -9.14 5.36 36.82
CA ASP A 764 -10.43 4.93 37.38
C ASP A 764 -10.55 3.41 37.22
N ALA A 765 -11.14 2.72 38.20
CA ALA A 765 -11.33 1.28 38.09
C ALA A 765 -12.48 0.76 38.95
N THR A 766 -13.08 -0.35 38.52
CA THR A 766 -14.14 -1.04 39.26
C THR A 766 -14.04 -2.55 39.06
N GLU A 767 -14.18 -3.30 40.16
CA GLU A 767 -14.34 -4.76 40.07
C GLU A 767 -15.79 -5.11 39.71
N LEU A 768 -15.94 -6.08 38.83
CA LEU A 768 -17.21 -6.57 38.32
C LEU A 768 -17.21 -8.10 38.20
N PRO A 769 -18.37 -8.77 38.25
CA PRO A 769 -18.45 -10.20 37.96
C PRO A 769 -17.97 -10.50 36.53
N LEU A 770 -17.04 -11.44 36.39
CA LEU A 770 -16.55 -11.91 35.11
C LEU A 770 -17.47 -13.02 34.57
N THR A 771 -18.18 -12.78 33.47
CA THR A 771 -19.14 -13.72 32.89
C THR A 771 -18.58 -14.49 31.70
N ALA A 772 -17.56 -13.98 31.02
CA ALA A 772 -16.76 -14.73 30.05
C ALA A 772 -15.28 -14.30 30.09
N ASP A 773 -14.40 -15.23 29.76
CA ASP A 773 -12.96 -15.00 29.64
C ASP A 773 -12.38 -15.89 28.54
N ASP A 774 -11.42 -15.37 27.80
CA ASP A 774 -10.78 -16.04 26.65
C ASP A 774 -11.80 -16.65 25.65
N GLY A 775 -12.83 -15.86 25.31
CA GLY A 775 -13.92 -16.27 24.41
C GLY A 775 -14.86 -17.32 24.99
N THR A 776 -14.67 -17.74 26.24
CA THR A 776 -15.42 -18.83 26.86
C THR A 776 -16.31 -18.32 27.99
N MET A 777 -17.58 -18.71 27.96
CA MET A 777 -18.55 -18.36 29.02
C MET A 777 -18.19 -19.05 30.34
N ARG A 778 -18.27 -18.30 31.44
CA ARG A 778 -18.06 -18.81 32.80
C ARG A 778 -19.37 -19.26 33.44
N PRO A 779 -19.35 -20.23 34.38
CA PRO A 779 -20.54 -20.68 35.10
C PRO A 779 -21.30 -19.55 35.84
N ALA A 780 -20.62 -18.46 36.20
CA ALA A 780 -21.23 -17.30 36.83
C ALA A 780 -22.31 -16.63 35.95
N ALA A 781 -22.18 -16.69 34.62
CA ALA A 781 -23.15 -16.12 33.69
C ALA A 781 -24.51 -16.84 33.77
N ARG A 782 -24.48 -18.16 33.96
CA ARG A 782 -25.66 -19.04 34.04
C ARG A 782 -26.36 -19.02 35.40
N LYS A 783 -25.88 -18.20 36.34
CA LYS A 783 -26.45 -18.17 37.68
C LYS A 783 -27.83 -17.51 37.65
N ILE A 784 -28.86 -18.32 37.84
CA ILE A 784 -30.25 -17.86 37.94
C ILE A 784 -30.41 -16.97 39.17
N GLY A 785 -31.03 -15.81 38.94
CA GLY A 785 -31.43 -14.84 39.95
C GLY A 785 -32.83 -14.32 39.67
N THR A 786 -33.15 -13.14 40.18
CA THR A 786 -34.43 -12.48 39.90
C THR A 786 -34.47 -11.97 38.45
N MET A 787 -35.59 -12.14 37.76
CA MET A 787 -35.83 -11.49 36.48
C MET A 787 -35.74 -9.97 36.64
N ARG A 788 -34.78 -9.35 35.94
CA ARG A 788 -34.53 -7.90 36.00
C ARG A 788 -33.81 -7.43 34.74
N ARG A 789 -33.65 -6.11 34.59
CA ARG A 789 -32.83 -5.57 33.50
C ARG A 789 -31.35 -5.82 33.83
N ARG A 790 -30.69 -6.65 33.01
CA ARG A 790 -29.29 -7.03 33.12
C ARG A 790 -28.48 -6.34 32.04
N GLY A 791 -27.19 -6.16 32.32
CA GLY A 791 -26.25 -5.51 31.44
C GLY A 791 -24.90 -6.19 31.49
N ALA A 792 -24.22 -6.26 30.35
CA ALA A 792 -22.85 -6.73 30.24
C ALA A 792 -22.05 -5.79 29.33
N ALA A 793 -20.73 -5.81 29.47
CA ALA A 793 -19.83 -5.06 28.61
C ALA A 793 -18.56 -5.83 28.28
N CYS A 794 -17.99 -5.53 27.11
CA CYS A 794 -16.68 -5.96 26.66
C CYS A 794 -15.98 -4.83 25.90
N VAL A 795 -14.67 -4.96 25.74
CA VAL A 795 -13.85 -4.08 24.89
C VAL A 795 -13.18 -4.96 23.84
N LEU A 796 -13.33 -4.57 22.57
CA LEU A 796 -12.73 -5.27 21.44
C LEU A 796 -11.25 -4.91 21.27
N PRO A 797 -10.47 -5.67 20.47
CA PRO A 797 -9.05 -5.40 20.25
C PRO A 797 -8.74 -4.00 19.69
N ASP A 798 -9.67 -3.41 18.92
CA ASP A 798 -9.57 -2.05 18.39
C ASP A 798 -9.89 -0.95 19.42
N GLY A 799 -10.31 -1.33 20.63
CA GLY A 799 -10.73 -0.45 21.72
C GLY A 799 -12.22 -0.12 21.74
N THR A 800 -13.03 -0.64 20.81
CA THR A 800 -14.47 -0.41 20.77
C THR A 800 -15.13 -0.98 22.03
N LEU A 801 -15.84 -0.14 22.79
CA LEU A 801 -16.66 -0.57 23.92
C LEU A 801 -18.01 -1.06 23.39
N VAL A 802 -18.38 -2.28 23.76
CA VAL A 802 -19.68 -2.87 23.42
C VAL A 802 -20.45 -3.14 24.70
N THR A 803 -21.71 -2.74 24.75
CA THR A 803 -22.61 -3.03 25.88
C THR A 803 -23.85 -3.76 25.40
N ALA A 804 -24.32 -4.72 26.19
CA ALA A 804 -25.54 -5.47 25.92
C ALA A 804 -26.50 -5.32 27.10
N THR A 805 -27.78 -5.09 26.84
CA THR A 805 -28.82 -5.05 27.88
C THR A 805 -30.05 -5.85 27.49
N THR A 806 -30.66 -6.51 28.47
CA THR A 806 -31.91 -7.26 28.29
C THR A 806 -32.63 -7.44 29.63
N THR A 807 -33.87 -7.92 29.62
CA THR A 807 -34.56 -8.36 30.84
C THR A 807 -34.52 -9.88 30.91
N PHE A 808 -33.76 -10.42 31.87
CA PHE A 808 -33.57 -11.86 32.01
C PHE A 808 -33.26 -12.25 33.46
N ASP A 809 -33.33 -13.53 33.77
CA ASP A 809 -33.07 -14.09 35.11
C ASP A 809 -31.61 -14.51 35.32
N SER A 810 -30.79 -14.61 34.26
CA SER A 810 -29.33 -14.84 34.31
C SER A 810 -28.57 -13.83 33.41
N ASP A 811 -27.23 -13.77 33.53
CA ASP A 811 -26.40 -12.90 32.67
C ASP A 811 -26.00 -13.61 31.35
N GLU A 812 -26.57 -14.79 31.09
CA GLU A 812 -26.23 -15.67 29.96
C GLU A 812 -26.58 -15.03 28.62
N ALA A 813 -27.83 -14.55 28.44
CA ALA A 813 -28.28 -13.96 27.18
C ALA A 813 -27.43 -12.74 26.74
N THR A 814 -27.05 -11.87 27.68
CA THR A 814 -26.16 -10.72 27.38
C THR A 814 -24.73 -11.15 27.13
N THR A 815 -24.28 -12.24 27.75
CA THR A 815 -22.91 -12.73 27.57
C THR A 815 -22.76 -13.43 26.21
N GLU A 816 -23.71 -14.27 25.82
CA GLU A 816 -23.74 -14.90 24.49
C GLU A 816 -23.75 -13.85 23.38
N ALA A 817 -24.62 -12.85 23.48
CA ALA A 817 -24.69 -11.76 22.51
C ALA A 817 -23.35 -11.05 22.29
N LEU A 818 -22.53 -10.90 23.35
CA LEU A 818 -21.22 -10.25 23.24
C LEU A 818 -20.13 -11.21 22.73
N LEU A 819 -20.19 -12.49 23.10
CA LEU A 819 -19.29 -13.52 22.57
C LEU A 819 -19.44 -13.69 21.06
N ASP A 820 -20.67 -13.68 20.56
CA ASP A 820 -20.97 -13.78 19.12
C ASP A 820 -20.43 -12.59 18.30
N LEU A 821 -20.21 -11.44 18.96
CA LEU A 821 -19.58 -10.26 18.37
C LEU A 821 -18.04 -10.29 18.43
N GLY A 822 -17.46 -11.38 18.93
CA GLY A 822 -16.00 -11.57 19.03
C GLY A 822 -15.37 -11.07 20.32
N CYS A 823 -16.15 -10.81 21.38
CA CYS A 823 -15.57 -10.40 22.65
C CYS A 823 -14.86 -11.55 23.36
N ALA A 824 -13.57 -11.38 23.65
CA ALA A 824 -12.81 -12.36 24.43
C ALA A 824 -13.17 -12.32 25.93
N ARG A 825 -13.46 -11.15 26.47
CA ARG A 825 -13.70 -10.95 27.91
C ARG A 825 -14.94 -10.13 28.16
N VAL A 826 -15.83 -10.62 29.02
CA VAL A 826 -17.12 -9.99 29.32
C VAL A 826 -17.32 -9.86 30.83
N VAL A 827 -17.71 -8.66 31.27
CA VAL A 827 -18.10 -8.36 32.65
C VAL A 827 -19.58 -8.03 32.75
N ALA A 828 -20.23 -8.48 33.81
CA ALA A 828 -21.59 -8.05 34.15
C ALA A 828 -21.55 -6.64 34.75
N LEU A 829 -22.42 -5.76 34.27
CA LEU A 829 -22.59 -4.39 34.76
C LEU A 829 -23.42 -4.36 36.07
N ASP A 830 -23.01 -5.17 37.05
CA ASP A 830 -23.61 -5.28 38.38
C ASP A 830 -22.54 -5.44 39.45
N ARG A 831 -22.31 -4.39 40.24
CA ARG A 831 -21.45 -4.41 41.46
C ARG A 831 -22.07 -5.17 42.65
N GLY A 832 -23.07 -6.00 42.41
CA GLY A 832 -23.58 -7.01 43.33
C GLY A 832 -24.85 -6.61 44.09
N ALA A 833 -25.25 -5.34 44.09
CA ALA A 833 -26.53 -4.91 44.67
C ALA A 833 -27.74 -5.25 43.79
N HIS A 834 -27.55 -5.87 42.62
CA HIS A 834 -28.62 -6.41 41.79
C HIS A 834 -29.61 -5.34 41.30
N ARG A 835 -29.09 -4.15 40.99
CA ARG A 835 -29.85 -3.04 40.40
C ARG A 835 -30.07 -3.29 38.90
N ASN A 836 -31.07 -2.60 38.34
CA ASN A 836 -31.33 -2.65 36.91
C ASN A 836 -30.18 -1.97 36.16
N ALA A 837 -29.62 -2.65 35.17
CA ALA A 837 -28.64 -2.05 34.27
C ALA A 837 -29.31 -1.05 33.34
N PHE A 838 -28.56 -0.05 32.90
CA PHE A 838 -29.04 0.97 31.97
C PHE A 838 -27.92 1.48 31.06
N VAL A 839 -28.33 1.94 29.89
CA VAL A 839 -27.54 2.77 28.97
C VAL A 839 -28.43 3.95 28.64
N HIS A 840 -28.16 5.11 29.24
CA HIS A 840 -28.88 6.34 28.94
C HIS A 840 -28.08 7.15 27.93
N ARG A 841 -28.78 7.83 27.02
CA ARG A 841 -28.18 8.58 25.92
C ARG A 841 -28.63 10.03 25.98
N ALA A 842 -27.78 10.96 25.55
CA ALA A 842 -28.14 12.36 25.43
C ALA A 842 -29.31 12.51 24.44
N SER A 843 -30.36 13.21 24.86
CA SER A 843 -31.65 13.32 24.13
C SER A 843 -32.48 12.03 24.07
N GLY A 844 -32.13 10.99 24.84
CA GLY A 844 -32.96 9.79 25.02
C GLY A 844 -33.98 9.93 26.15
N ASP A 845 -34.83 8.91 26.31
CA ASP A 845 -35.73 8.74 27.45
C ASP A 845 -35.31 7.49 28.25
N PRO A 846 -34.86 7.62 29.51
CA PRO A 846 -34.75 8.86 30.29
C PRO A 846 -33.56 9.74 29.88
N ALA A 847 -33.65 11.04 30.18
CA ALA A 847 -32.57 12.00 29.95
C ALA A 847 -31.36 11.71 30.85
N LEU A 848 -30.20 12.25 30.46
CA LEU A 848 -28.98 12.13 31.26
C LEU A 848 -29.10 12.94 32.55
N GLU A 849 -28.77 12.31 33.67
CA GLU A 849 -28.66 12.95 34.99
C GLU A 849 -27.22 13.43 35.26
N GLU A 850 -27.06 14.49 36.05
CA GLU A 850 -25.73 14.98 36.47
C GLU A 850 -25.01 13.98 37.39
N ALA A 851 -25.78 13.28 38.23
CA ALA A 851 -25.31 12.23 39.12
C ALA A 851 -26.35 11.12 39.19
N TYR A 852 -25.90 9.87 39.21
CA TYR A 852 -26.75 8.69 39.26
C TYR A 852 -26.83 8.07 40.67
N GLY A 853 -27.88 7.29 40.91
CA GLY A 853 -27.96 6.42 42.08
C GLY A 853 -26.86 5.36 42.09
N GLU A 854 -26.69 4.71 40.95
CA GLU A 854 -25.68 3.69 40.67
C GLU A 854 -24.35 4.32 40.22
N THR A 855 -23.24 3.61 40.44
CA THR A 855 -21.95 3.99 39.85
C THR A 855 -22.08 3.90 38.33
N ALA A 856 -21.61 4.93 37.61
CA ALA A 856 -21.85 5.07 36.19
C ALA A 856 -20.55 5.39 35.44
N LEU A 857 -20.44 4.83 34.24
CA LEU A 857 -19.41 5.15 33.26
C LEU A 857 -19.99 6.15 32.27
N PHE A 858 -19.48 7.37 32.29
CA PHE A 858 -19.90 8.46 31.41
C PHE A 858 -19.06 8.46 30.14
N ALA A 859 -19.73 8.52 28.98
CA ALA A 859 -19.09 8.67 27.68
C ALA A 859 -19.11 10.15 27.27
N VAL A 860 -17.96 10.80 27.33
CA VAL A 860 -17.77 12.21 26.95
C VAL A 860 -17.35 12.26 25.48
N GLY A 861 -18.15 12.92 24.65
CA GLY A 861 -17.87 13.11 23.23
C GLY A 861 -16.64 13.99 23.00
N VAL A 862 -15.77 13.55 22.09
CA VAL A 862 -14.64 14.35 21.61
C VAL A 862 -14.75 14.59 20.11
N ALA A 863 -14.21 15.71 19.63
CA ALA A 863 -14.13 15.98 18.21
C ALA A 863 -13.18 14.97 17.56
N MET A 864 -13.67 14.28 16.53
CA MET A 864 -12.85 13.30 15.81
C MET A 864 -11.72 13.98 15.05
N PRO A 865 -10.44 13.69 15.35
CA PRO A 865 -9.34 14.10 14.48
C PRO A 865 -9.37 13.30 13.18
N GLY A 866 -8.64 13.74 12.16
CA GLY A 866 -8.35 12.89 11.02
C GLY A 866 -7.67 11.58 11.45
N ARG A 867 -7.76 10.54 10.63
CA ARG A 867 -7.28 9.20 10.95
C ARG A 867 -5.79 8.97 10.66
N ALA A 868 -5.09 9.87 9.95
CA ALA A 868 -3.67 9.71 9.67
C ALA A 868 -2.85 9.74 10.96
N ARG A 869 -1.80 8.91 11.04
CA ARG A 869 -0.96 8.77 12.23
C ARG A 869 0.52 8.78 11.88
N ARG A 870 1.34 9.04 12.89
CA ARG A 870 2.79 8.85 12.78
C ARG A 870 3.13 7.36 12.82
N LEU A 871 4.07 6.94 11.99
CA LEU A 871 4.74 5.65 12.13
C LEU A 871 5.70 5.74 13.33
N LYS A 872 5.38 5.07 14.44
CA LYS A 872 6.23 5.05 15.65
C LYS A 872 7.11 3.80 15.64
N GLY A 873 8.42 3.96 15.82
CA GLY A 873 9.34 2.83 16.01
C GLY A 873 9.09 2.17 17.37
N GLY A 874 8.53 0.95 17.37
CA GLY A 874 8.41 0.13 18.58
C GLY A 874 7.08 -0.61 18.74
N ALA A 875 5.98 -0.09 18.17
CA ALA A 875 4.71 -0.79 18.05
C ALA A 875 3.78 0.06 17.16
N LEU A 876 3.41 -0.49 15.99
CA LEU A 876 2.09 -0.13 15.43
C LEU A 876 1.05 -0.66 16.44
N PRO A 877 0.04 0.13 16.82
CA PRO A 877 -0.97 -0.29 17.79
C PRO A 877 -1.70 -1.56 17.35
#